data_AF-A0A7C4YRQ2-F1
#
_entry.id   AF-A0A7C4YRQ2-F1
#
_cell.length_a   1.000
_cell.length_b   1.000
_cell.length_c   1.000
_cell.angle_alpha   90.00
_cell.angle_beta   90.00
_cell.angle_gamma   90.00
#
_symmetry.space_group_name_H-M   'P 1'
#
loop_
_entity.id
_entity.type
_entity.pdbx_description
1 polymer ?
#
loop_
_entity_poly.entity_id
_entity_poly.type
_entity_poly.pdbx_seq_one_letter_code
_entity_poly.pdbx_strand_id
1 'polypeptide(L)'
;MKKLFYSILFYIPLSVFPSVKFHIFVKYPFPDTVFVSDSAVYIESLSVGTGVNLKVWRDDGLWISEIDTTIDSSATFILGKWKDGTEFSPGRIQKIDVELPNAKTFEIIGDEVIFEPLLFENVQFSKDDTIQTITLTLPPNTIQMGYDEIGPSDKPIIFKFAIITDSHIGDGQNDFEGDGYDDAPWNGTNGIHPEVIEKNIAIREAINSMISNGEDIKFAIILGDETNSAEASEFIRARVLFDSLKVPYIPVFGNHDTWPYYWNWWYFAVEQPNIVLIIGKFFLDYGFSLQYENLLNNLPIPNFIYGPYVLQYTYLPRWNRNTYFLNFSFDWENYHFIIGDFNSREKAWTSYKGGGTLGNAEIWSQQWEFFWNNFDYARNENREIVVINHHPLAIIQPERTFSFSEGAIELFDQALDYRDPNIYFKWWFSGHTHYNKHSYHDWFGDIVAYNIITAAAKDGWYRIVAVRGDKADITISYDVLSKVAKFFPQSLTIIPDSYILKFGDGTSTSGTGYFIQNHPYSQKGAYKIEYECIKNGKHYSVSKWCIVPKVSLYSPNPEIVFEPGEYPYFKITFDAPISGYPKINFTCQNAYITYKIQNEDWNLLAGLTNSNKLNPWTIEYYNPFGWSIPNKFSPNSVYDDTFRINFKNPFYYDFCTLNIPFRIGIKTPSNFSGTALYYPFRVKLTWNRNSNIATGYEIKKMWGNDTVIITISDLNTTSYIDENVDSTIVEGYRYCIRAFDNQGHYSDWSNIVNVFYDHEPPVVHIGFPHNLSPIPAFKTISSSWGIEDFSPINSIKIFYPYNHLLQLSGDITNAQISLDYYNYNNSYIVGEKAPFEVYSWDIAGNMGKDSIDVIVYDTTKINLNVSITLKNVGLYKQCSLYIWPFPRGGGKEKK
;
A
#
# COMPACT_ATOMS: atom_id res chain seq x y z
N MET A 1 29.91 -61.46 -3.79
CA MET A 1 30.70 -62.54 -3.15
C MET A 1 30.15 -62.72 -1.73
N LYS A 2 29.54 -63.87 -1.42
CA LYS A 2 28.89 -64.19 -0.13
C LYS A 2 29.91 -64.27 1.01
N LYS A 3 29.70 -63.54 2.12
CA LYS A 3 30.14 -63.85 3.51
C LYS A 3 29.22 -63.08 4.47
N LEU A 4 28.16 -63.67 5.03
CA LEU A 4 28.15 -64.48 6.26
C LEU A 4 28.88 -63.77 7.42
N PHE A 5 28.14 -62.98 8.21
CA PHE A 5 28.58 -62.54 9.53
C PHE A 5 27.64 -63.12 10.59
N TYR A 6 28.27 -63.81 11.54
CA TYR A 6 27.68 -64.54 12.64
C TYR A 6 27.05 -63.60 13.65
N SER A 7 25.81 -63.93 14.02
CA SER A 7 25.09 -63.46 15.20
C SER A 7 25.75 -64.00 16.47
N ILE A 8 26.43 -63.11 17.20
CA ILE A 8 26.75 -63.32 18.63
C ILE A 8 25.60 -62.69 19.42
N LEU A 9 24.68 -63.53 19.89
CA LEU A 9 23.73 -63.19 20.94
C LEU A 9 24.51 -62.88 22.22
N PHE A 10 24.65 -61.59 22.56
CA PHE A 10 24.80 -61.20 23.95
C PHE A 10 23.41 -61.24 24.60
N TYR A 11 23.14 -62.32 25.35
CA TYR A 11 22.08 -62.35 26.36
C TYR A 11 22.48 -61.38 27.49
N ILE A 12 22.17 -60.10 27.31
CA ILE A 12 21.89 -59.23 28.45
C ILE A 12 20.51 -59.66 28.94
N PRO A 13 20.30 -60.00 30.23
CA PRO A 13 18.95 -60.14 30.72
C PRO A 13 18.28 -58.78 30.55
N LEU A 14 17.39 -58.67 29.55
CA LEU A 14 16.38 -57.62 29.51
C LEU A 14 15.55 -57.83 30.79
N SER A 15 15.98 -57.18 31.86
CA SER A 15 15.10 -56.86 32.97
C SER A 15 14.00 -55.98 32.36
N VAL A 16 12.91 -56.63 31.95
CA VAL A 16 11.67 -55.97 31.55
C VAL A 16 11.17 -55.31 32.83
N PHE A 17 11.62 -54.08 33.08
CA PHE A 17 11.05 -53.28 34.15
C PHE A 17 9.55 -53.14 33.85
N PRO A 18 8.66 -53.31 34.84
CA PRO A 18 7.25 -53.07 34.63
C PRO A 18 7.06 -51.64 34.14
N SER A 19 6.55 -51.49 32.92
CA SER A 19 6.28 -50.20 32.29
C SER A 19 4.84 -50.15 31.82
N VAL A 20 4.21 -49.00 31.97
CA VAL A 20 2.87 -48.74 31.42
C VAL A 20 3.04 -47.94 30.14
N LYS A 21 2.42 -48.41 29.07
CA LYS A 21 2.42 -47.78 27.75
C LYS A 21 1.10 -47.05 27.53
N PHE A 22 1.15 -45.80 27.09
CA PHE A 22 -0.02 -45.01 26.72
C PHE A 22 0.00 -44.72 25.22
N HIS A 23 -1.13 -44.98 24.56
CA HIS A 23 -1.41 -44.60 23.19
C HIS A 23 -2.52 -43.54 23.20
N ILE A 24 -2.17 -42.30 22.86
CA ILE A 24 -3.11 -41.17 22.84
C ILE A 24 -3.45 -40.86 21.38
N PHE A 25 -4.70 -41.11 20.99
CA PHE A 25 -5.25 -40.77 19.67
C PHE A 25 -5.96 -39.43 19.76
N VAL A 26 -5.69 -38.54 18.80
CA VAL A 26 -6.39 -37.26 18.65
C VAL A 26 -7.18 -37.28 17.36
N LYS A 27 -8.47 -36.97 17.42
CA LYS A 27 -9.41 -37.00 16.30
C LYS A 27 -9.98 -35.62 16.02
N TYR A 28 -10.20 -35.33 14.75
CA TYR A 28 -11.07 -34.22 14.38
C TYR A 28 -12.53 -34.55 14.71
N PRO A 29 -13.40 -33.54 14.85
CA PRO A 29 -14.82 -33.75 15.13
C PRO A 29 -15.65 -34.18 13.91
N PHE A 30 -15.01 -34.43 12.77
CA PHE A 30 -15.63 -34.86 11.51
C PHE A 30 -14.95 -36.15 11.01
N PRO A 31 -15.64 -36.99 10.21
CA PRO A 31 -15.04 -38.16 9.59
C PRO A 31 -14.24 -37.80 8.33
N ASP A 32 -13.19 -38.57 8.04
CA ASP A 32 -12.46 -38.48 6.77
C ASP A 32 -13.16 -39.35 5.72
N THR A 33 -13.12 -38.90 4.46
CA THR A 33 -13.67 -39.68 3.34
C THR A 33 -12.53 -40.29 2.52
N VAL A 34 -12.43 -41.61 2.50
CA VAL A 34 -11.48 -42.35 1.65
C VAL A 34 -12.25 -43.07 0.55
N PHE A 35 -11.82 -42.87 -0.70
CA PHE A 35 -12.43 -43.56 -1.83
C PHE A 35 -11.71 -44.87 -2.11
N VAL A 36 -12.41 -46.00 -1.96
CA VAL A 36 -11.92 -47.33 -2.34
C VAL A 36 -12.76 -47.81 -3.52
N SER A 37 -12.13 -47.99 -4.68
CA SER A 37 -12.75 -48.57 -5.90
C SER A 37 -14.19 -48.07 -6.13
N ASP A 38 -14.32 -46.78 -6.42
CA ASP A 38 -15.57 -46.08 -6.76
C ASP A 38 -16.62 -45.97 -5.63
N SER A 39 -16.27 -46.33 -4.39
CA SER A 39 -17.12 -46.17 -3.20
C SER A 39 -16.44 -45.29 -2.15
N ALA A 40 -17.17 -44.32 -1.60
CA ALA A 40 -16.73 -43.52 -0.46
C ALA A 40 -16.86 -44.35 0.84
N VAL A 41 -15.75 -44.56 1.53
CA VAL A 41 -15.68 -45.15 2.87
C VAL A 41 -15.33 -44.04 3.84
N TYR A 42 -16.20 -43.81 4.83
CA TYR A 42 -15.91 -42.88 5.91
C TYR A 42 -15.04 -43.57 6.95
N ILE A 43 -13.87 -42.99 7.22
CA ILE A 43 -12.96 -43.45 8.27
C ILE A 43 -12.83 -42.39 9.35
N GLU A 44 -12.29 -42.77 10.50
CA GLU A 44 -12.02 -41.82 11.58
C GLU A 44 -10.96 -40.80 11.12
N SER A 45 -11.28 -39.51 11.22
CA SER A 45 -10.34 -38.43 10.88
C SER A 45 -9.38 -38.22 12.04
N LEU A 46 -8.10 -38.48 11.80
CA LEU A 46 -7.05 -38.44 12.81
C LEU A 46 -6.22 -37.16 12.67
N SER A 47 -6.02 -36.46 13.78
CA SER A 47 -5.19 -35.27 13.81
C SER A 47 -3.72 -35.66 14.00
N VAL A 48 -3.01 -35.73 12.87
CA VAL A 48 -1.58 -36.03 12.82
C VAL A 48 -0.78 -34.76 13.12
N GLY A 49 0.36 -34.91 13.78
CA GLY A 49 1.26 -33.83 14.18
C GLY A 49 0.78 -32.97 15.34
N THR A 50 -0.26 -33.39 16.07
CA THR A 50 -0.74 -32.73 17.29
C THR A 50 0.23 -33.02 18.44
N GLY A 51 0.77 -31.98 19.06
CA GLY A 51 1.54 -32.10 20.29
C GLY A 51 0.66 -32.54 21.45
N VAL A 52 1.12 -33.50 22.24
CA VAL A 52 0.42 -34.11 23.37
C VAL A 52 1.33 -34.05 24.59
N ASN A 53 0.89 -33.36 25.64
CA ASN A 53 1.50 -33.38 26.95
C ASN A 53 0.66 -34.28 27.88
N LEU A 54 1.15 -35.49 28.13
CA LEU A 54 0.52 -36.45 29.04
C LEU A 54 0.97 -36.15 30.46
N LYS A 55 0.03 -35.88 31.37
CA LYS A 55 0.29 -35.70 32.79
C LYS A 55 -0.45 -36.75 33.61
N VAL A 56 0.29 -37.49 34.43
CA VAL A 56 -0.26 -38.60 35.22
C VAL A 56 0.02 -38.36 36.71
N TRP A 57 -1.03 -38.43 37.52
CA TRP A 57 -0.97 -38.29 38.98
C TRP A 57 -1.09 -39.63 39.66
N ARG A 58 -0.32 -39.79 40.73
CA ARG A 58 -0.37 -40.89 41.67
C ARG A 58 -1.35 -40.59 42.80
N ASP A 59 -1.86 -41.62 43.44
CA ASP A 59 -2.80 -41.57 44.58
C ASP A 59 -2.35 -40.76 45.81
N ASP A 60 -1.05 -40.44 45.93
CA ASP A 60 -0.48 -39.58 46.98
C ASP A 60 -0.15 -38.15 46.50
N GLY A 61 -0.55 -37.80 45.27
CA GLY A 61 -0.36 -36.47 44.68
C GLY A 61 0.95 -36.28 43.91
N LEU A 62 1.86 -37.26 43.89
CA LEU A 62 3.04 -37.22 43.01
C LEU A 62 2.60 -37.27 41.54
N TRP A 63 3.30 -36.58 40.63
CA TRP A 63 2.97 -36.61 39.21
C TRP A 63 4.19 -36.66 38.29
N ILE A 64 3.97 -37.19 37.10
CA ILE A 64 4.92 -37.18 35.96
C ILE A 64 4.25 -36.54 34.74
N SER A 65 5.06 -35.97 33.85
CA SER A 65 4.61 -35.34 32.62
C SER A 65 5.62 -35.66 31.53
N GLU A 66 5.12 -36.07 30.37
CA GLU A 66 5.90 -36.38 29.18
C GLU A 66 5.21 -35.75 27.98
N ILE A 67 6.00 -35.30 27.00
CA ILE A 67 5.52 -34.64 25.78
C ILE A 67 5.92 -35.48 24.57
N ASP A 68 4.97 -35.71 23.67
CA ASP A 68 5.18 -36.40 22.40
C ASP A 68 4.22 -35.81 21.34
N THR A 69 4.31 -36.24 20.09
CA THR A 69 3.47 -35.77 18.97
C THR A 69 2.80 -36.94 18.27
N THR A 70 1.60 -36.75 17.72
CA THR A 70 0.94 -37.80 16.92
C THR A 70 1.68 -38.01 15.59
N ILE A 71 2.36 -39.14 15.39
CA ILE A 71 3.15 -39.41 14.16
C ILE A 71 2.33 -40.22 13.14
N ASP A 72 1.76 -41.34 13.59
CA ASP A 72 0.92 -42.25 12.79
C ASP A 72 -0.38 -42.53 13.58
N SER A 73 -1.25 -41.53 13.72
CA SER A 73 -2.54 -41.60 14.44
C SER A 73 -2.49 -41.46 15.98
N SER A 74 -1.34 -41.67 16.62
CA SER A 74 -1.23 -41.54 18.09
C SER A 74 0.15 -41.06 18.57
N ALA A 75 0.16 -40.44 19.75
CA ALA A 75 1.36 -40.19 20.55
C ALA A 75 1.58 -41.36 21.53
N THR A 76 2.82 -41.81 21.70
CA THR A 76 3.14 -43.03 22.46
C THR A 76 4.09 -42.77 23.61
N PHE A 77 3.62 -43.00 24.84
CA PHE A 77 4.41 -42.79 26.06
C PHE A 77 4.72 -44.11 26.76
N ILE A 78 5.93 -44.29 27.27
CA ILE A 78 6.35 -45.48 28.03
C ILE A 78 6.86 -45.04 29.40
N LEU A 79 6.09 -45.30 30.46
CA LEU A 79 6.41 -44.89 31.82
C LEU A 79 6.81 -46.09 32.68
N GLY A 80 8.07 -46.14 33.13
CA GLY A 80 8.59 -47.25 33.96
C GLY A 80 8.75 -46.92 35.44
N LYS A 81 8.98 -45.65 35.79
CA LYS A 81 9.17 -45.21 37.18
C LYS A 81 8.58 -43.82 37.40
N TRP A 82 8.19 -43.55 38.65
CA TRP A 82 7.86 -42.21 39.12
C TRP A 82 9.13 -41.39 39.40
N LYS A 83 8.97 -40.07 39.57
CA LYS A 83 10.08 -39.14 39.86
C LYS A 83 10.84 -39.45 41.17
N ASP A 84 10.21 -40.15 42.10
CA ASP A 84 10.83 -40.61 43.35
C ASP A 84 11.58 -41.96 43.22
N GLY A 85 11.63 -42.51 42.00
CA GLY A 85 12.32 -43.77 41.69
C GLY A 85 11.48 -45.03 41.92
N THR A 86 10.26 -44.92 42.45
CA THR A 86 9.35 -46.06 42.63
C THR A 86 8.78 -46.54 41.29
N GLU A 87 8.38 -47.82 41.22
CA GLU A 87 7.84 -48.42 40.00
C GLU A 87 6.51 -47.80 39.57
N PHE A 88 6.32 -47.71 38.27
CA PHE A 88 5.09 -47.19 37.67
C PHE A 88 4.08 -48.32 37.48
N SER A 89 2.88 -48.20 38.05
CA SER A 89 1.83 -49.21 37.97
C SER A 89 0.45 -48.58 37.77
N PRO A 90 -0.44 -49.13 36.92
CA PRO A 90 -1.73 -48.52 36.62
C PRO A 90 -2.65 -48.34 37.85
N GLY A 91 -2.63 -49.29 38.79
CA GLY A 91 -3.45 -49.22 40.00
C GLY A 91 -3.15 -48.05 40.93
N ARG A 92 -1.96 -47.45 40.81
CA ARG A 92 -1.53 -46.27 41.59
C ARG A 92 -1.89 -44.95 40.92
N ILE A 93 -2.39 -44.98 39.69
CA ILE A 93 -2.82 -43.79 38.96
C ILE A 93 -4.14 -43.28 39.57
N GLN A 94 -4.16 -42.01 39.93
CA GLN A 94 -5.33 -41.29 40.45
C GLN A 94 -6.07 -40.56 39.34
N LYS A 95 -5.32 -39.82 38.51
CA LYS A 95 -5.84 -38.90 37.48
C LYS A 95 -4.86 -38.91 36.30
N ILE A 96 -5.41 -38.74 35.10
CA ILE A 96 -4.65 -38.43 33.89
C ILE A 96 -5.25 -37.18 33.28
N ASP A 97 -4.41 -36.23 32.94
CA ASP A 97 -4.78 -35.07 32.15
C ASP A 97 -3.94 -35.08 30.87
N VAL A 98 -4.55 -34.64 29.79
CA VAL A 98 -3.87 -34.49 28.50
C VAL A 98 -4.02 -33.06 28.04
N GLU A 99 -2.92 -32.34 28.01
CA GLU A 99 -2.84 -30.99 27.44
C GLU A 99 -2.37 -31.08 26.00
N LEU A 100 -2.97 -30.27 25.11
CA LEU A 100 -2.55 -30.14 23.73
C LEU A 100 -1.87 -28.77 23.56
N PRO A 101 -0.56 -28.64 23.82
CA PRO A 101 0.13 -27.35 23.99
C PRO A 101 0.08 -26.43 22.77
N ASN A 102 -0.06 -27.01 21.57
CA ASN A 102 -0.13 -26.28 20.31
C ASN A 102 -1.58 -26.14 19.79
N ALA A 103 -2.58 -26.56 20.55
CA ALA A 103 -3.99 -26.46 20.20
C ALA A 103 -4.72 -25.50 21.14
N LYS A 104 -5.66 -24.75 20.59
CA LYS A 104 -6.49 -23.80 21.34
C LYS A 104 -7.92 -23.89 20.86
N THR A 105 -8.87 -23.78 21.77
CA THR A 105 -10.24 -23.44 21.40
C THR A 105 -10.36 -21.95 21.17
N PHE A 106 -11.33 -21.55 20.35
CA PHE A 106 -11.62 -20.14 20.13
C PHE A 106 -13.12 -19.83 20.25
N GLU A 107 -13.43 -18.60 20.64
CA GLU A 107 -14.78 -18.04 20.61
C GLU A 107 -14.73 -16.64 19.97
N ILE A 108 -15.68 -16.36 19.08
CA ILE A 108 -15.79 -15.06 18.41
C ILE A 108 -16.90 -14.25 19.10
N ILE A 109 -16.54 -13.13 19.72
CA ILE A 109 -17.46 -12.24 20.41
C ILE A 109 -17.37 -10.84 19.78
N GLY A 110 -18.34 -10.52 18.92
CA GLY A 110 -18.26 -9.31 18.10
C GLY A 110 -17.06 -9.37 17.15
N ASP A 111 -16.15 -8.40 17.26
CA ASP A 111 -14.94 -8.32 16.44
C ASP A 111 -13.70 -8.97 17.11
N GLU A 112 -13.85 -9.50 18.33
CA GLU A 112 -12.75 -10.10 19.09
C GLU A 112 -12.78 -11.63 19.02
N VAL A 113 -11.59 -12.24 18.97
CA VAL A 113 -11.41 -13.70 19.08
C VAL A 113 -10.69 -14.00 20.38
N ILE A 114 -11.33 -14.76 21.25
CA ILE A 114 -10.80 -15.21 22.53
C ILE A 114 -10.24 -16.62 22.34
N PHE A 115 -9.03 -16.89 22.85
CA PHE A 115 -8.41 -18.20 22.78
C PHE A 115 -8.24 -18.81 24.16
N GLU A 116 -8.54 -20.11 24.30
CA GLU A 116 -8.30 -20.87 25.52
C GLU A 116 -7.39 -22.07 25.25
N PRO A 117 -6.44 -22.40 26.17
CA PRO A 117 -5.65 -23.62 26.07
C PRO A 117 -6.52 -24.88 26.09
N LEU A 118 -6.18 -25.88 25.29
CA LEU A 118 -6.94 -27.12 25.22
C LEU A 118 -6.40 -28.18 26.20
N LEU A 119 -7.17 -28.45 27.26
CA LEU A 119 -6.86 -29.40 28.32
C LEU A 119 -8.01 -30.40 28.50
N PHE A 120 -7.71 -31.69 28.39
CA PHE A 120 -8.62 -32.78 28.75
C PHE A 120 -8.30 -33.26 30.15
N GLU A 121 -9.14 -32.88 31.12
CA GLU A 121 -8.95 -33.25 32.53
C GLU A 121 -9.56 -34.61 32.87
N ASN A 122 -8.86 -35.37 33.69
CA ASN A 122 -9.32 -36.63 34.26
C ASN A 122 -9.87 -37.60 33.21
N VAL A 123 -9.09 -37.82 32.14
CA VAL A 123 -9.44 -38.73 31.05
C VAL A 123 -9.59 -40.16 31.55
N GLN A 124 -10.49 -40.92 30.94
CA GLN A 124 -10.76 -42.31 31.35
C GLN A 124 -9.55 -43.20 31.04
N PHE A 125 -9.23 -44.11 31.97
CA PHE A 125 -8.13 -45.07 31.85
C PHE A 125 -8.45 -46.36 32.63
N SER A 126 -7.73 -47.44 32.32
CA SER A 126 -7.85 -48.73 33.01
C SER A 126 -6.84 -48.82 34.16
N LYS A 127 -7.28 -49.26 35.35
CA LYS A 127 -6.38 -49.50 36.49
C LYS A 127 -5.69 -50.87 36.46
N ASP A 128 -6.07 -51.72 35.50
CA ASP A 128 -5.61 -53.11 35.42
C ASP A 128 -4.68 -53.34 34.22
N ASP A 129 -4.76 -52.51 33.18
CA ASP A 129 -4.01 -52.72 31.94
C ASP A 129 -2.66 -51.99 31.93
N THR A 130 -1.61 -52.67 31.46
CA THR A 130 -0.29 -52.04 31.24
C THR A 130 -0.21 -51.33 29.89
N ILE A 131 -1.22 -51.47 29.03
CA ILE A 131 -1.36 -50.74 27.77
C ILE A 131 -2.67 -49.96 27.82
N GLN A 132 -2.54 -48.64 27.78
CA GLN A 132 -3.64 -47.69 27.88
C GLN A 132 -3.90 -47.10 26.50
N THR A 133 -5.15 -47.14 26.05
CA THR A 133 -5.59 -46.49 24.80
C THR A 133 -6.58 -45.39 25.15
N ILE A 134 -6.22 -44.15 24.86
CA ILE A 134 -7.03 -42.97 25.14
C ILE A 134 -7.31 -42.27 23.81
N THR A 135 -8.57 -41.97 23.54
CA THR A 135 -9.00 -41.27 22.33
C THR A 135 -9.63 -39.94 22.72
N LEU A 136 -9.13 -38.86 22.13
CA LEU A 136 -9.59 -37.48 22.35
C LEU A 136 -10.16 -36.95 21.04
N THR A 137 -11.37 -36.39 21.08
CA THR A 137 -11.95 -35.68 19.94
C THR A 137 -11.83 -34.18 20.18
N LEU A 138 -11.23 -33.48 19.22
CA LEU A 138 -11.08 -32.03 19.27
C LEU A 138 -12.46 -31.35 19.22
N PRO A 139 -12.69 -30.30 20.03
CA PRO A 139 -13.85 -29.44 19.86
C PRO A 139 -13.91 -28.85 18.42
N PRO A 140 -15.11 -28.63 17.84
CA PRO A 140 -15.26 -28.04 16.51
C PRO A 140 -14.56 -26.70 16.30
N ASN A 141 -14.49 -25.89 17.35
CA ASN A 141 -13.85 -24.57 17.41
C ASN A 141 -12.39 -24.65 17.85
N THR A 142 -11.63 -25.63 17.33
CA THR A 142 -10.20 -25.78 17.66
C THR A 142 -9.33 -25.29 16.51
N ILE A 143 -8.25 -24.58 16.85
CA ILE A 143 -7.12 -24.32 15.96
C ILE A 143 -5.85 -24.98 16.50
N GLN A 144 -4.94 -25.33 15.59
CA GLN A 144 -3.68 -26.01 15.88
C GLN A 144 -2.52 -25.36 15.14
N MET A 145 -1.40 -25.17 15.84
CA MET A 145 -0.19 -24.56 15.31
C MET A 145 0.90 -25.62 15.07
N GLY A 146 1.30 -25.80 13.82
CA GLY A 146 2.58 -26.42 13.48
C GLY A 146 3.74 -25.44 13.74
N TYR A 147 4.88 -25.95 14.21
CA TYR A 147 6.07 -25.14 14.43
C TYR A 147 7.30 -25.88 13.92
N ASP A 148 8.09 -25.23 13.07
CA ASP A 148 9.37 -25.75 12.58
C ASP A 148 10.47 -24.72 12.70
N GLU A 149 11.69 -25.19 12.88
CA GLU A 149 12.88 -24.36 12.83
C GLU A 149 13.76 -24.82 11.67
N ILE A 150 14.10 -23.90 10.78
CA ILE A 150 14.99 -24.17 9.65
C ILE A 150 16.32 -23.44 9.81
N GLY A 151 17.40 -24.04 9.32
CA GLY A 151 18.76 -23.54 9.46
C GLY A 151 19.56 -24.19 10.59
N PRO A 152 20.81 -23.74 10.84
CA PRO A 152 21.70 -24.37 11.81
C PRO A 152 21.20 -24.19 13.25
N SER A 153 21.14 -25.28 14.01
CA SER A 153 20.59 -25.28 15.38
C SER A 153 21.43 -24.50 16.40
N ASP A 154 22.72 -24.28 16.10
CA ASP A 154 23.64 -23.46 16.89
C ASP A 154 23.49 -21.95 16.65
N LYS A 155 22.71 -21.55 15.63
CA LYS A 155 22.45 -20.15 15.28
C LYS A 155 21.15 -19.63 15.92
N PRO A 156 21.06 -18.33 16.22
CA PRO A 156 19.84 -17.73 16.75
C PRO A 156 18.73 -17.71 15.70
N ILE A 157 17.47 -17.62 16.15
CA ILE A 157 16.33 -17.29 15.29
C ILE A 157 16.48 -15.83 14.83
N ILE A 158 16.47 -15.60 13.53
CA ILE A 158 16.67 -14.29 12.91
C ILE A 158 15.36 -13.65 12.43
N PHE A 159 14.38 -14.48 12.07
CA PHE A 159 12.99 -14.08 11.80
C PHE A 159 12.05 -15.29 11.81
N LYS A 160 10.74 -15.05 11.77
CA LYS A 160 9.70 -16.06 11.57
C LYS A 160 8.84 -15.72 10.35
N PHE A 161 8.21 -16.71 9.74
CA PHE A 161 7.11 -16.51 8.79
C PHE A 161 5.98 -17.50 9.04
N ALA A 162 4.77 -17.16 8.62
CA ALA A 162 3.59 -18.02 8.77
C ALA A 162 3.24 -18.71 7.45
N ILE A 163 2.63 -19.90 7.53
CA ILE A 163 2.01 -20.59 6.38
C ILE A 163 0.55 -20.89 6.76
N ILE A 164 -0.35 -20.48 5.88
CA ILE A 164 -1.78 -20.85 5.87
C ILE A 164 -2.00 -21.54 4.52
N THR A 165 -2.67 -22.68 4.49
CA THR A 165 -2.90 -23.46 3.26
C THR A 165 -4.26 -24.11 3.30
N ASP A 166 -4.85 -24.41 2.14
CA ASP A 166 -6.08 -25.18 2.04
C ASP A 166 -7.20 -24.57 2.90
N SER A 167 -7.42 -23.27 2.68
CA SER A 167 -8.45 -22.50 3.40
C SER A 167 -9.85 -22.92 2.96
N HIS A 168 -9.99 -23.36 1.70
CA HIS A 168 -11.21 -23.83 1.06
C HIS A 168 -12.42 -22.98 1.47
N ILE A 169 -12.33 -21.66 1.28
CA ILE A 169 -13.48 -20.77 1.45
C ILE A 169 -14.60 -21.30 0.55
N GLY A 170 -15.76 -21.59 1.15
CA GLY A 170 -16.91 -22.22 0.48
C GLY A 170 -17.04 -23.74 0.64
N ASP A 171 -16.13 -24.42 1.35
CA ASP A 171 -16.27 -25.86 1.62
C ASP A 171 -17.58 -26.20 2.33
N GLY A 172 -18.14 -27.36 2.00
CA GLY A 172 -19.45 -27.82 2.47
C GLY A 172 -20.64 -27.17 1.75
N GLN A 173 -20.42 -26.22 0.85
CA GLN A 173 -21.49 -25.50 0.14
C GLN A 173 -21.52 -25.89 -1.34
N ASN A 174 -22.73 -25.90 -1.89
CA ASN A 174 -22.91 -26.11 -3.33
C ASN A 174 -22.52 -24.86 -4.12
N ASP A 175 -22.79 -23.70 -3.54
CA ASP A 175 -22.60 -22.36 -4.09
C ASP A 175 -22.45 -21.46 -2.86
N PHE A 176 -21.43 -20.60 -2.82
CA PHE A 176 -21.07 -19.91 -1.58
C PHE A 176 -22.12 -18.87 -1.17
N GLU A 177 -22.53 -17.98 -2.08
CA GLU A 177 -23.41 -16.85 -1.75
C GLU A 177 -24.37 -16.39 -2.87
N GLY A 178 -24.46 -17.08 -4.01
CA GLY A 178 -25.44 -16.77 -5.05
C GLY A 178 -25.21 -17.49 -6.38
N ASP A 179 -26.30 -17.83 -7.08
CA ASP A 179 -26.27 -18.65 -8.30
C ASP A 179 -25.14 -18.30 -9.29
N GLY A 180 -24.09 -19.12 -9.33
CA GLY A 180 -23.05 -19.03 -10.37
C GLY A 180 -21.62 -18.97 -9.85
N TYR A 181 -20.66 -19.21 -10.74
CA TYR A 181 -19.23 -19.04 -10.40
C TYR A 181 -18.74 -17.59 -10.48
N ASP A 182 -19.43 -16.72 -11.24
CA ASP A 182 -19.11 -15.29 -11.44
C ASP A 182 -20.06 -14.41 -10.61
N ASP A 183 -20.21 -14.77 -9.35
CA ASP A 183 -21.18 -14.25 -8.38
C ASP A 183 -20.68 -13.00 -7.64
N ALA A 184 -19.81 -12.21 -8.28
CA ALA A 184 -19.35 -10.94 -7.72
C ALA A 184 -20.44 -9.84 -7.78
N PRO A 185 -20.47 -8.92 -6.80
CA PRO A 185 -19.63 -8.86 -5.61
C PRO A 185 -20.13 -9.79 -4.49
N TRP A 186 -19.21 -10.22 -3.62
CA TRP A 186 -19.52 -10.91 -2.36
C TRP A 186 -20.56 -10.12 -1.52
N ASN A 187 -21.57 -10.83 -0.98
CA ASN A 187 -22.73 -10.23 -0.30
C ASN A 187 -22.47 -9.92 1.19
N GLY A 188 -21.28 -10.21 1.70
CA GLY A 188 -20.89 -9.88 3.06
C GLY A 188 -21.16 -10.98 4.09
N THR A 189 -21.39 -12.23 3.67
CA THR A 189 -21.73 -13.34 4.59
C THR A 189 -20.55 -14.31 4.80
N ASN A 190 -20.75 -15.35 5.60
CA ASN A 190 -19.78 -16.44 5.76
C ASN A 190 -20.27 -17.73 5.04
N GLY A 191 -21.27 -17.59 4.15
CA GLY A 191 -22.00 -18.70 3.57
C GLY A 191 -22.85 -19.47 4.60
N ILE A 192 -23.29 -20.66 4.22
CA ILE A 192 -24.14 -21.58 5.00
C ILE A 192 -23.31 -22.39 6.02
N HIS A 193 -22.01 -22.57 5.77
CA HIS A 193 -21.07 -23.29 6.63
C HIS A 193 -20.02 -22.33 7.24
N PRO A 194 -20.42 -21.49 8.22
CA PRO A 194 -19.55 -20.45 8.77
C PRO A 194 -18.33 -21.01 9.49
N GLU A 195 -18.37 -22.26 9.98
CA GLU A 195 -17.31 -22.88 10.77
C GLU A 195 -15.94 -22.90 10.06
N VAL A 196 -15.92 -23.03 8.73
CA VAL A 196 -14.70 -23.00 7.92
C VAL A 196 -14.10 -21.59 7.94
N ILE A 197 -14.95 -20.58 7.78
CA ILE A 197 -14.55 -19.17 7.80
C ILE A 197 -14.11 -18.75 9.20
N GLU A 198 -14.82 -19.18 10.23
CA GLU A 198 -14.51 -18.89 11.63
C GLU A 198 -13.15 -19.44 12.04
N LYS A 199 -12.78 -20.66 11.63
CA LYS A 199 -11.43 -21.20 11.85
C LYS A 199 -10.35 -20.40 11.13
N ASN A 200 -10.58 -19.99 9.88
CA ASN A 200 -9.64 -19.13 9.16
C ASN A 200 -9.49 -17.75 9.83
N ILE A 201 -10.59 -17.17 10.36
CA ILE A 201 -10.54 -15.94 11.17
C ILE A 201 -9.72 -16.17 12.44
N ALA A 202 -9.95 -17.28 13.14
CA ALA A 202 -9.22 -17.63 14.36
C ALA A 202 -7.72 -17.84 14.09
N ILE A 203 -7.34 -18.50 13.00
CA ILE A 203 -5.95 -18.65 12.56
C ILE A 203 -5.31 -17.27 12.33
N ARG A 204 -5.97 -16.41 11.56
CA ARG A 204 -5.51 -15.05 11.29
C ARG A 204 -5.30 -14.28 12.60
N GLU A 205 -6.25 -14.34 13.52
CA GLU A 205 -6.14 -13.65 14.81
C GLU A 205 -5.08 -14.25 15.73
N ALA A 206 -4.83 -15.56 15.67
CA ALA A 206 -3.74 -16.18 16.39
C ALA A 206 -2.38 -15.64 15.91
N ILE A 207 -2.18 -15.53 14.58
CA ILE A 207 -0.98 -14.94 13.98
C ILE A 207 -0.87 -13.44 14.35
N ASN A 208 -1.95 -12.68 14.23
CA ASN A 208 -2.00 -11.26 14.59
C ASN A 208 -1.69 -11.02 16.08
N SER A 209 -2.16 -11.91 16.95
CA SER A 209 -1.88 -11.88 18.39
C SER A 209 -0.40 -12.13 18.67
N MET A 210 0.21 -13.14 18.02
CA MET A 210 1.66 -13.38 18.11
C MET A 210 2.47 -12.15 17.71
N ILE A 211 2.16 -11.52 16.58
CA ILE A 211 2.82 -10.29 16.11
C ILE A 211 2.65 -9.16 17.14
N SER A 212 1.45 -8.99 17.68
CA SER A 212 1.16 -7.93 18.66
C SER A 212 1.88 -8.15 19.99
N ASN A 213 2.16 -9.41 20.33
CA ASN A 213 2.93 -9.82 21.52
C ASN A 213 4.45 -9.78 21.30
N GLY A 214 4.91 -9.32 20.13
CA GLY A 214 6.33 -9.06 19.86
C GLY A 214 7.06 -10.17 19.10
N GLU A 215 6.34 -11.16 18.56
CA GLU A 215 6.95 -12.17 17.69
C GLU A 215 7.41 -11.56 16.36
N ASP A 216 8.63 -11.87 15.93
CA ASP A 216 9.23 -11.30 14.71
C ASP A 216 8.81 -12.03 13.43
N ILE A 217 7.49 -12.14 13.22
CA ILE A 217 6.89 -12.69 12.00
C ILE A 217 6.97 -11.62 10.90
N LYS A 218 7.65 -11.92 9.78
CA LYS A 218 7.92 -10.94 8.70
C LYS A 218 6.84 -10.92 7.63
N PHE A 219 6.31 -12.09 7.30
CA PHE A 219 5.27 -12.27 6.29
C PHE A 219 4.52 -13.58 6.55
N ALA A 220 3.38 -13.72 5.88
CA ALA A 220 2.63 -14.96 5.79
C ALA A 220 2.62 -15.45 4.33
N ILE A 221 2.64 -16.75 4.13
CA ILE A 221 2.40 -17.39 2.84
C ILE A 221 1.00 -18.00 2.90
N ILE A 222 0.17 -17.67 1.93
CA ILE A 222 -1.11 -18.34 1.70
C ILE A 222 -0.85 -19.33 0.56
N LEU A 223 -0.85 -20.63 0.86
CA LEU A 223 -0.24 -21.68 0.04
C LEU A 223 -1.27 -22.54 -0.71
N GLY A 224 -2.25 -21.89 -1.32
CA GLY A 224 -3.14 -22.51 -2.30
C GLY A 224 -4.31 -23.21 -1.68
N ASP A 225 -5.25 -23.55 -2.56
CA ASP A 225 -6.61 -23.95 -2.24
C ASP A 225 -7.24 -22.93 -1.28
N GLU A 226 -7.13 -21.65 -1.64
CA GLU A 226 -7.81 -20.58 -0.91
C GLU A 226 -9.32 -20.72 -1.01
N THR A 227 -9.81 -21.15 -2.16
CA THR A 227 -11.22 -21.32 -2.50
C THR A 227 -11.56 -22.79 -2.65
N ASN A 228 -12.83 -23.14 -2.47
CA ASN A 228 -13.30 -24.51 -2.70
C ASN A 228 -13.61 -24.75 -4.20
N SER A 229 -14.09 -23.73 -4.90
CA SER A 229 -14.54 -23.86 -6.30
C SER A 229 -14.16 -22.69 -7.22
N ALA A 230 -13.21 -21.85 -6.79
CA ALA A 230 -12.73 -20.69 -7.56
C ALA A 230 -13.83 -19.69 -7.92
N GLU A 231 -14.89 -19.61 -7.10
CA GLU A 231 -15.97 -18.64 -7.26
C GLU A 231 -15.47 -17.22 -6.97
N ALA A 232 -16.07 -16.23 -7.63
CA ALA A 232 -15.66 -14.84 -7.47
C ALA A 232 -15.89 -14.34 -6.02
N SER A 233 -17.01 -14.72 -5.40
CA SER A 233 -17.33 -14.39 -4.01
C SER A 233 -16.37 -15.05 -3.02
N GLU A 234 -15.95 -16.30 -3.25
CA GLU A 234 -14.97 -17.01 -2.43
C GLU A 234 -13.63 -16.27 -2.41
N PHE A 235 -13.13 -15.83 -3.58
CA PHE A 235 -11.89 -15.04 -3.66
C PHE A 235 -12.00 -13.69 -2.97
N ILE A 236 -13.13 -12.98 -3.13
CA ILE A 236 -13.33 -11.70 -2.46
C ILE A 236 -13.34 -11.90 -0.94
N ARG A 237 -13.98 -12.97 -0.45
CA ARG A 237 -14.02 -13.30 0.98
C ARG A 237 -12.63 -13.68 1.51
N ALA A 238 -11.88 -14.50 0.77
CA ALA A 238 -10.51 -14.87 1.08
C ALA A 238 -9.61 -13.63 1.19
N ARG A 239 -9.71 -12.71 0.23
CA ARG A 239 -8.99 -11.43 0.26
C ARG A 239 -9.33 -10.61 1.52
N VAL A 240 -10.61 -10.42 1.83
CA VAL A 240 -11.03 -9.69 3.05
C VAL A 240 -10.44 -10.32 4.31
N LEU A 241 -10.34 -11.65 4.35
CA LEU A 241 -9.75 -12.38 5.46
C LEU A 241 -8.24 -12.12 5.56
N PHE A 242 -7.49 -12.27 4.47
CA PHE A 242 -6.03 -12.13 4.47
C PHE A 242 -5.52 -10.68 4.52
N ASP A 243 -6.27 -9.72 3.97
CA ASP A 243 -5.97 -8.28 4.06
C ASP A 243 -5.97 -7.76 5.51
N SER A 244 -6.58 -8.52 6.43
CA SER A 244 -6.60 -8.21 7.86
C SER A 244 -5.39 -8.76 8.63
N LEU A 245 -4.42 -9.40 7.97
CA LEU A 245 -3.15 -9.78 8.58
C LEU A 245 -2.30 -8.53 8.90
N LYS A 246 -1.64 -8.52 10.06
CA LYS A 246 -0.75 -7.44 10.51
C LYS A 246 0.62 -7.45 9.83
N VAL A 247 0.89 -8.47 9.03
CA VAL A 247 2.10 -8.65 8.22
C VAL A 247 1.71 -8.79 6.75
N PRO A 248 2.62 -8.47 5.83
CA PRO A 248 2.45 -8.77 4.42
C PRO A 248 2.15 -10.25 4.19
N TYR A 249 1.27 -10.56 3.22
CA TYR A 249 1.01 -11.93 2.82
C TYR A 249 1.30 -12.17 1.34
N ILE A 250 1.69 -13.41 1.03
CA ILE A 250 2.08 -13.87 -0.30
C ILE A 250 1.09 -14.97 -0.72
N PRO A 251 0.10 -14.66 -1.57
CA PRO A 251 -0.89 -15.64 -2.01
C PRO A 251 -0.36 -16.48 -3.17
N VAL A 252 -0.54 -17.79 -3.12
CA VAL A 252 -0.07 -18.77 -4.11
C VAL A 252 -1.23 -19.68 -4.41
N PHE A 253 -1.75 -19.75 -5.62
CA PHE A 253 -2.93 -20.57 -5.87
C PHE A 253 -2.65 -22.08 -5.85
N GLY A 254 -3.65 -22.85 -5.45
CA GLY A 254 -3.70 -24.31 -5.54
C GLY A 254 -4.51 -24.79 -6.75
N ASN A 255 -4.84 -26.07 -6.77
CA ASN A 255 -5.58 -26.64 -7.90
C ASN A 255 -7.07 -26.25 -7.87
N HIS A 256 -7.64 -25.94 -6.70
CA HIS A 256 -9.04 -25.49 -6.57
C HIS A 256 -9.25 -24.05 -7.04
N ASP A 257 -8.20 -23.24 -7.11
CA ASP A 257 -8.28 -21.79 -7.34
C ASP A 257 -8.20 -21.37 -8.82
N THR A 258 -8.08 -22.34 -9.72
CA THR A 258 -7.64 -22.09 -11.09
C THR A 258 -8.77 -22.13 -12.11
N TRP A 259 -9.84 -22.88 -11.83
CA TRP A 259 -10.95 -23.07 -12.75
C TRP A 259 -12.29 -22.92 -12.03
N PRO A 260 -13.02 -21.81 -12.27
CA PRO A 260 -14.27 -21.52 -11.58
C PRO A 260 -15.39 -22.50 -11.92
N TYR A 261 -16.09 -22.97 -10.89
CA TYR A 261 -17.31 -23.76 -11.00
C TYR A 261 -18.19 -23.55 -9.77
N TYR A 262 -19.42 -24.04 -9.82
CA TYR A 262 -20.29 -24.19 -8.65
C TYR A 262 -21.15 -25.45 -8.82
N TRP A 263 -21.77 -25.94 -7.76
CA TRP A 263 -22.71 -27.05 -7.82
C TRP A 263 -24.14 -26.52 -7.89
N ASN A 264 -24.85 -26.88 -8.95
CA ASN A 264 -26.28 -26.56 -9.02
C ASN A 264 -27.11 -27.48 -8.10
N TRP A 265 -28.40 -27.17 -7.97
CA TRP A 265 -29.39 -27.93 -7.18
C TRP A 265 -29.50 -29.43 -7.51
N TRP A 266 -28.97 -29.86 -8.66
CA TRP A 266 -28.96 -31.25 -9.11
C TRP A 266 -27.61 -31.95 -8.87
N TYR A 267 -26.71 -31.32 -8.11
CA TYR A 267 -25.34 -31.79 -7.85
C TYR A 267 -24.53 -32.00 -9.14
N PHE A 268 -24.79 -31.19 -10.16
CA PHE A 268 -23.91 -31.09 -11.33
C PHE A 268 -23.02 -29.86 -11.18
N ALA A 269 -21.72 -30.04 -11.36
CA ALA A 269 -20.78 -28.94 -11.49
C ALA A 269 -21.12 -28.15 -12.76
N VAL A 270 -21.41 -26.86 -12.58
CA VAL A 270 -21.57 -25.88 -13.66
C VAL A 270 -20.32 -25.02 -13.67
N GLU A 271 -19.50 -25.22 -14.69
CA GLU A 271 -18.18 -24.60 -14.82
C GLU A 271 -18.17 -23.42 -15.78
N GLN A 272 -17.14 -22.59 -15.65
CA GLN A 272 -16.85 -21.59 -16.68
C GLN A 272 -16.59 -22.26 -18.04
N PRO A 273 -17.30 -21.87 -19.12
CA PRO A 273 -17.13 -22.48 -20.42
C PRO A 273 -15.70 -22.34 -20.95
N ASN A 274 -15.14 -23.43 -21.47
CA ASN A 274 -13.77 -23.50 -22.00
C ASN A 274 -13.42 -22.39 -23.01
N ILE A 275 -14.39 -21.90 -23.78
CA ILE A 275 -14.16 -20.87 -24.83
C ILE A 275 -13.80 -19.49 -24.27
N VAL A 276 -14.18 -19.20 -23.02
CA VAL A 276 -13.87 -17.94 -22.32
C VAL A 276 -12.95 -18.12 -21.11
N LEU A 277 -12.62 -19.37 -20.75
CA LEU A 277 -11.78 -19.69 -19.60
C LEU A 277 -10.35 -19.19 -19.80
N ILE A 278 -9.86 -18.43 -18.83
CA ILE A 278 -8.45 -18.15 -18.62
C ILE A 278 -8.11 -18.69 -17.23
N ILE A 279 -7.27 -19.72 -17.18
CA ILE A 279 -6.99 -20.44 -15.94
C ILE A 279 -6.24 -19.53 -14.96
N GLY A 280 -6.75 -19.42 -13.73
CA GLY A 280 -6.24 -18.53 -12.68
C GLY A 280 -6.69 -17.06 -12.81
N LYS A 281 -7.59 -16.73 -13.74
CA LYS A 281 -8.06 -15.35 -13.92
C LYS A 281 -8.80 -14.81 -12.70
N PHE A 282 -9.70 -15.59 -12.10
CA PHE A 282 -10.50 -15.13 -10.97
C PHE A 282 -9.65 -14.89 -9.73
N PHE A 283 -8.64 -15.75 -9.52
CA PHE A 283 -7.63 -15.57 -8.48
C PHE A 283 -6.98 -14.18 -8.54
N LEU A 284 -6.62 -13.68 -9.73
CA LEU A 284 -6.04 -12.34 -9.88
C LEU A 284 -7.10 -11.24 -9.88
N ASP A 285 -8.14 -11.36 -10.70
CA ASP A 285 -9.10 -10.29 -10.94
C ASP A 285 -9.95 -9.96 -9.71
N TYR A 286 -10.40 -10.99 -8.98
CA TYR A 286 -11.26 -10.83 -7.81
C TYR A 286 -10.48 -10.92 -6.50
N GLY A 287 -9.48 -11.78 -6.44
CA GLY A 287 -8.61 -11.96 -5.28
C GLY A 287 -7.45 -10.96 -5.25
N PHE A 288 -6.35 -11.29 -5.92
CA PHE A 288 -5.01 -10.90 -5.44
C PHE A 288 -4.19 -10.00 -6.38
N SER A 289 -4.73 -9.51 -7.50
CA SER A 289 -3.99 -8.62 -8.43
C SER A 289 -3.37 -7.41 -7.71
N LEU A 290 -4.18 -6.67 -6.94
CA LEU A 290 -3.70 -5.53 -6.15
C LEU A 290 -2.66 -5.95 -5.09
N GLN A 291 -2.80 -7.16 -4.53
CA GLN A 291 -1.84 -7.67 -3.57
C GLN A 291 -0.48 -7.96 -4.22
N TYR A 292 -0.46 -8.50 -5.45
CA TYR A 292 0.77 -8.65 -6.22
C TYR A 292 1.39 -7.30 -6.61
N GLU A 293 0.59 -6.32 -7.01
CA GLU A 293 1.08 -4.96 -7.21
C GLU A 293 1.70 -4.38 -5.93
N ASN A 294 1.12 -4.67 -4.77
CA ASN A 294 1.68 -4.30 -3.47
C ASN A 294 2.96 -5.06 -3.14
N LEU A 295 3.06 -6.37 -3.42
CA LEU A 295 4.28 -7.15 -3.25
C LEU A 295 5.44 -6.58 -4.07
N LEU A 296 5.16 -6.23 -5.32
CA LEU A 296 6.14 -5.68 -6.27
C LEU A 296 6.61 -4.28 -5.88
N ASN A 297 5.69 -3.41 -5.48
CA ASN A 297 5.98 -1.98 -5.32
C ASN A 297 6.17 -1.54 -3.86
N ASN A 298 5.51 -2.22 -2.91
CA ASN A 298 5.23 -1.69 -1.57
C ASN A 298 5.71 -2.58 -0.42
N LEU A 299 6.12 -3.82 -0.68
CA LEU A 299 6.58 -4.72 0.37
C LEU A 299 8.11 -4.80 0.44
N PRO A 300 8.70 -4.82 1.66
CA PRO A 300 10.14 -4.85 1.85
C PRO A 300 10.70 -6.26 1.63
N ILE A 301 10.45 -6.84 0.46
CA ILE A 301 11.03 -8.12 0.04
C ILE A 301 12.18 -7.83 -0.95
N PRO A 302 13.45 -8.12 -0.61
CA PRO A 302 14.57 -7.87 -1.51
C PRO A 302 14.59 -8.85 -2.69
N ASN A 303 15.04 -8.37 -3.86
CA ASN A 303 15.19 -9.17 -5.08
C ASN A 303 13.95 -9.99 -5.45
N PHE A 304 12.76 -9.40 -5.35
CA PHE A 304 11.53 -10.04 -5.82
C PHE A 304 11.56 -10.16 -7.36
N ILE A 305 11.67 -11.39 -7.86
CA ILE A 305 11.75 -11.72 -9.28
C ILE A 305 10.50 -12.53 -9.61
N TYR A 306 9.79 -12.15 -10.66
CA TYR A 306 8.61 -12.87 -11.10
C TYR A 306 8.74 -13.25 -12.57
N GLY A 307 8.21 -14.42 -12.92
CA GLY A 307 8.10 -14.82 -14.31
C GLY A 307 7.23 -13.83 -15.08
N PRO A 308 7.47 -13.62 -16.39
CA PRO A 308 6.69 -12.69 -17.20
C PRO A 308 5.18 -13.03 -17.24
N TYR A 309 4.81 -14.22 -16.75
CA TYR A 309 3.47 -14.80 -16.81
C TYR A 309 2.66 -14.68 -15.50
N VAL A 310 3.19 -14.02 -14.46
CA VAL A 310 2.47 -13.82 -13.19
C VAL A 310 1.32 -12.82 -13.36
N LEU A 311 1.56 -11.72 -14.09
CA LEU A 311 0.56 -10.68 -14.35
C LEU A 311 0.04 -10.69 -15.79
N GLN A 312 0.47 -11.66 -16.60
CA GLN A 312 0.03 -11.83 -17.99
C GLN A 312 -0.19 -13.31 -18.28
N TYR A 313 -1.33 -13.66 -18.85
CA TYR A 313 -1.58 -15.05 -19.23
C TYR A 313 -0.78 -15.43 -20.48
N THR A 314 -0.48 -16.72 -20.60
CA THR A 314 0.13 -17.33 -21.77
C THR A 314 -0.79 -18.37 -22.39
N TYR A 315 -0.68 -18.56 -23.70
CA TYR A 315 -1.44 -19.57 -24.41
C TYR A 315 -0.73 -20.94 -24.33
N LEU A 316 -1.44 -21.97 -23.86
CA LEU A 316 -1.00 -23.36 -23.83
C LEU A 316 -1.57 -24.12 -25.04
N PRO A 317 -0.73 -24.47 -26.04
CA PRO A 317 -1.19 -25.17 -27.24
C PRO A 317 -1.77 -26.55 -26.97
N ARG A 318 -1.23 -27.28 -25.99
CA ARG A 318 -1.69 -28.64 -25.62
C ARG A 318 -3.17 -28.68 -25.26
N TRP A 319 -3.68 -27.62 -24.62
CA TRP A 319 -5.05 -27.53 -24.12
C TRP A 319 -5.92 -26.49 -24.84
N ASN A 320 -5.32 -25.74 -25.77
CA ASN A 320 -5.94 -24.63 -26.49
C ASN A 320 -6.57 -23.58 -25.54
N ARG A 321 -5.80 -23.14 -24.53
CA ARG A 321 -6.29 -22.27 -23.45
C ARG A 321 -5.26 -21.25 -23.03
N ASN A 322 -5.73 -20.14 -22.46
CA ASN A 322 -4.87 -19.17 -21.78
C ASN A 322 -4.78 -19.52 -20.29
N THR A 323 -3.61 -19.33 -19.69
CA THR A 323 -3.36 -19.57 -18.26
C THR A 323 -2.40 -18.55 -17.69
N TYR A 324 -2.60 -18.22 -16.42
CA TYR A 324 -1.55 -17.61 -15.60
C TYR A 324 -0.62 -18.68 -15.03
N PHE A 325 0.59 -18.25 -14.67
CA PHE A 325 1.56 -19.06 -13.93
C PHE A 325 2.13 -18.24 -12.77
N LEU A 326 1.95 -18.71 -11.54
CA LEU A 326 2.45 -18.02 -10.34
C LEU A 326 3.86 -18.47 -9.97
N ASN A 327 4.81 -18.22 -10.87
CA ASN A 327 6.21 -18.49 -10.64
C ASN A 327 6.94 -17.19 -10.27
N PHE A 328 7.42 -17.09 -9.04
CA PHE A 328 8.22 -15.97 -8.57
C PHE A 328 9.19 -16.42 -7.47
N SER A 329 10.14 -15.57 -7.14
CA SER A 329 11.17 -15.82 -6.15
C SER A 329 11.54 -14.53 -5.45
N PHE A 330 12.17 -14.66 -4.30
CA PHE A 330 12.73 -13.53 -3.59
C PHE A 330 13.82 -13.96 -2.62
N ASP A 331 14.62 -13.00 -2.19
CA ASP A 331 15.62 -13.24 -1.17
C ASP A 331 15.11 -12.78 0.20
N TRP A 332 15.57 -13.43 1.27
CA TRP A 332 15.46 -12.90 2.62
C TRP A 332 16.61 -13.44 3.47
N GLU A 333 17.46 -12.56 3.99
CA GLU A 333 18.72 -12.93 4.64
C GLU A 333 19.55 -13.81 3.69
N ASN A 334 20.07 -14.97 4.13
CA ASN A 334 20.81 -15.92 3.29
C ASN A 334 19.91 -16.93 2.55
N TYR A 335 18.59 -16.75 2.56
CA TYR A 335 17.64 -17.67 1.95
C TYR A 335 17.13 -17.13 0.62
N HIS A 336 17.01 -18.00 -0.37
CA HIS A 336 16.32 -17.75 -1.64
C HIS A 336 15.04 -18.58 -1.69
N PHE A 337 13.90 -17.89 -1.66
CA PHE A 337 12.59 -18.51 -1.72
C PHE A 337 12.17 -18.67 -3.19
N ILE A 338 11.85 -19.88 -3.60
CA ILE A 338 11.33 -20.19 -4.94
C ILE A 338 9.88 -20.63 -4.78
N ILE A 339 8.96 -19.88 -5.39
CA ILE A 339 7.55 -20.21 -5.44
C ILE A 339 7.30 -20.90 -6.78
N GLY A 340 6.94 -22.18 -6.72
CA GLY A 340 6.60 -22.98 -7.88
C GLY A 340 5.08 -23.10 -8.04
N ASP A 341 4.60 -22.96 -9.27
CA ASP A 341 3.23 -23.29 -9.66
C ASP A 341 3.22 -24.56 -10.52
N PHE A 342 3.21 -25.71 -9.84
CA PHE A 342 3.12 -27.02 -10.48
C PHE A 342 1.68 -27.52 -10.59
N ASN A 343 0.67 -26.68 -10.41
CA ASN A 343 -0.72 -27.13 -10.52
C ASN A 343 -0.99 -27.64 -11.94
N SER A 344 -1.77 -28.73 -12.08
CA SER A 344 -2.21 -29.16 -13.40
C SER A 344 -3.11 -28.11 -14.05
N ARG A 345 -3.15 -28.12 -15.38
CA ARG A 345 -4.11 -27.36 -16.19
C ARG A 345 -5.10 -28.30 -16.89
N GLU A 346 -5.02 -29.58 -16.58
CA GLU A 346 -5.96 -30.60 -17.02
C GLU A 346 -7.24 -30.52 -16.19
N LYS A 347 -8.36 -30.83 -16.84
CA LYS A 347 -9.68 -30.82 -16.21
C LYS A 347 -9.85 -32.03 -15.30
N ALA A 348 -10.41 -31.84 -14.11
CA ALA A 348 -10.81 -32.94 -13.25
C ALA A 348 -11.85 -33.86 -13.92
N TRP A 349 -11.77 -35.17 -13.66
CA TRP A 349 -12.73 -36.13 -14.23
C TRP A 349 -14.13 -35.98 -13.62
N THR A 350 -15.18 -36.22 -14.40
CA THR A 350 -16.58 -35.97 -14.04
C THR A 350 -17.10 -36.81 -12.85
N SER A 351 -16.44 -37.91 -12.49
CA SER A 351 -16.74 -38.70 -11.28
C SER A 351 -16.00 -38.22 -10.01
N TYR A 352 -15.07 -37.28 -10.14
CA TYR A 352 -14.30 -36.67 -9.05
C TYR A 352 -14.62 -35.18 -8.97
N LYS A 353 -15.66 -34.80 -8.20
CA LYS A 353 -16.00 -33.39 -7.92
C LYS A 353 -15.84 -32.44 -9.16
N GLY A 354 -16.30 -32.89 -10.33
CA GLY A 354 -15.76 -32.51 -11.64
C GLY A 354 -16.11 -31.13 -12.20
N GLY A 355 -15.70 -30.05 -11.55
CA GLY A 355 -15.75 -28.68 -12.11
C GLY A 355 -14.40 -27.94 -12.21
N GLY A 356 -13.36 -28.40 -11.51
CA GLY A 356 -12.05 -27.72 -11.42
C GLY A 356 -10.89 -28.36 -12.21
N THR A 357 -9.64 -28.06 -11.82
CA THR A 357 -8.43 -28.74 -12.35
C THR A 357 -8.12 -30.04 -11.60
N LEU A 358 -7.35 -30.94 -12.22
CA LEU A 358 -6.86 -32.15 -11.55
C LEU A 358 -5.93 -31.79 -10.38
N GLY A 359 -6.00 -32.59 -9.31
CA GLY A 359 -5.14 -32.44 -8.14
C GLY A 359 -3.68 -32.88 -8.33
N ASN A 360 -3.27 -33.35 -9.51
CA ASN A 360 -1.88 -33.75 -9.73
C ASN A 360 -0.96 -32.54 -10.00
N ALA A 361 0.31 -32.69 -9.67
CA ALA A 361 1.32 -31.75 -10.10
C ALA A 361 1.73 -32.03 -11.57
N GLU A 362 2.07 -30.97 -12.32
CA GLU A 362 2.54 -31.04 -13.70
C GLU A 362 3.72 -30.08 -13.91
N ILE A 363 4.76 -30.54 -14.64
CA ILE A 363 5.93 -29.73 -14.97
C ILE A 363 5.72 -29.06 -16.33
N TRP A 364 5.75 -27.73 -16.34
CA TRP A 364 5.61 -26.92 -17.55
C TRP A 364 6.96 -26.38 -18.02
N SER A 365 7.20 -26.28 -19.33
CA SER A 365 8.50 -25.80 -19.85
C SER A 365 8.89 -24.40 -19.35
N GLN A 366 7.94 -23.47 -19.31
CA GLN A 366 8.16 -22.09 -18.87
C GLN A 366 8.45 -22.01 -17.37
N GLN A 367 7.73 -22.82 -16.59
CA GLN A 367 7.97 -22.95 -15.16
C GLN A 367 9.34 -23.59 -14.90
N TRP A 368 9.67 -24.66 -15.62
CA TRP A 368 10.90 -25.42 -15.44
C TRP A 368 12.12 -24.54 -15.66
N GLU A 369 12.12 -23.74 -16.72
CA GLU A 369 13.18 -22.76 -16.97
C GLU A 369 13.29 -21.73 -15.84
N PHE A 370 12.17 -21.13 -15.43
CA PHE A 370 12.16 -20.18 -14.31
C PHE A 370 12.72 -20.80 -13.02
N PHE A 371 12.22 -21.98 -12.66
CA PHE A 371 12.56 -22.66 -11.42
C PHE A 371 14.06 -22.96 -11.34
N TRP A 372 14.63 -23.52 -12.42
CA TRP A 372 16.05 -23.86 -12.44
C TRP A 372 16.97 -22.66 -12.60
N ASN A 373 16.54 -21.59 -13.29
CA ASN A 373 17.31 -20.34 -13.32
C ASN A 373 17.45 -19.73 -11.92
N ASN A 374 16.40 -19.81 -11.10
CA ASN A 374 16.43 -19.34 -9.71
C ASN A 374 17.21 -20.27 -8.79
N PHE A 375 17.14 -21.58 -9.01
CA PHE A 375 18.03 -22.53 -8.35
C PHE A 375 19.50 -22.23 -8.64
N ASP A 376 19.86 -22.04 -9.91
CA ASP A 376 21.23 -21.74 -10.33
C ASP A 376 21.69 -20.37 -9.83
N TYR A 377 20.80 -19.37 -9.77
CA TYR A 377 21.07 -18.08 -9.11
C TYR A 377 21.42 -18.27 -7.63
N ALA A 378 20.54 -18.91 -6.84
CA ALA A 378 20.77 -19.12 -5.41
C ALA A 378 22.06 -19.91 -5.14
N ARG A 379 22.33 -20.92 -5.97
CA ARG A 379 23.55 -21.72 -5.96
C ARG A 379 24.80 -20.85 -6.16
N ASN A 380 24.80 -20.03 -7.20
CA ASN A 380 25.94 -19.15 -7.52
C ASN A 380 26.18 -18.08 -6.45
N GLU A 381 25.12 -17.62 -5.78
CA GLU A 381 25.16 -16.64 -4.69
C GLU A 381 25.36 -17.29 -3.30
N ASN A 382 25.50 -18.62 -3.24
CA ASN A 382 25.70 -19.40 -2.02
C ASN A 382 24.63 -19.11 -0.95
N ARG A 383 23.37 -19.14 -1.40
CA ARG A 383 22.16 -18.97 -0.59
C ARG A 383 21.54 -20.34 -0.29
N GLU A 384 20.92 -20.48 0.87
CA GLU A 384 20.10 -21.64 1.18
C GLU A 384 18.79 -21.55 0.38
N ILE A 385 18.40 -22.63 -0.27
CA ILE A 385 17.20 -22.66 -1.10
C ILE A 385 16.00 -23.03 -0.20
N VAL A 386 14.85 -22.42 -0.45
CA VAL A 386 13.56 -22.79 0.18
C VAL A 386 12.52 -22.83 -0.93
N VAL A 387 11.91 -23.99 -1.13
CA VAL A 387 10.82 -24.13 -2.11
C VAL A 387 9.49 -24.05 -1.39
N ILE A 388 8.60 -23.24 -1.95
CA ILE A 388 7.21 -23.10 -1.55
C ILE A 388 6.37 -23.54 -2.76
N ASN A 389 5.57 -24.58 -2.59
CA ASN A 389 4.71 -25.09 -3.65
C ASN A 389 3.47 -25.71 -3.03
N HIS A 390 2.30 -25.54 -3.64
CA HIS A 390 1.07 -26.15 -3.13
C HIS A 390 1.22 -27.68 -3.02
N HIS A 391 1.77 -28.33 -4.07
CA HIS A 391 2.04 -29.78 -4.05
C HIS A 391 3.32 -30.16 -3.29
N PRO A 392 3.30 -31.25 -2.50
CA PRO A 392 4.48 -31.79 -1.83
C PRO A 392 5.43 -32.49 -2.81
N LEU A 393 6.75 -32.34 -2.68
CA LEU A 393 7.74 -33.14 -3.40
C LEU A 393 7.83 -34.56 -2.82
N ALA A 394 6.76 -35.33 -2.99
CA ALA A 394 6.64 -36.69 -2.51
C ALA A 394 5.63 -37.49 -3.35
N ILE A 395 5.87 -38.79 -3.47
CA ILE A 395 4.89 -39.74 -4.00
C ILE A 395 3.96 -40.13 -2.85
N ILE A 396 2.70 -39.73 -2.93
CA ILE A 396 1.73 -39.91 -1.83
C ILE A 396 0.86 -41.15 -2.03
N GLN A 397 0.46 -41.42 -3.27
CA GLN A 397 -0.25 -42.65 -3.64
C GLN A 397 0.27 -43.11 -5.01
N PRO A 398 0.91 -44.29 -5.12
CA PRO A 398 1.47 -44.78 -6.38
C PRO A 398 0.43 -44.94 -7.51
N GLU A 399 -0.83 -45.18 -7.14
CA GLU A 399 -1.90 -45.53 -8.09
C GLU A 399 -2.78 -44.33 -8.52
N ARG A 400 -2.70 -43.20 -7.80
CA ARG A 400 -3.47 -41.98 -8.04
C ARG A 400 -2.58 -40.79 -7.68
N THR A 401 -1.87 -40.22 -8.65
CA THR A 401 -0.87 -39.16 -8.39
C THR A 401 -1.57 -37.85 -7.98
N PHE A 402 -1.92 -37.68 -6.70
CA PHE A 402 -2.37 -36.40 -6.11
C PHE A 402 -1.19 -35.47 -5.77
N SER A 403 -0.08 -35.60 -6.49
CA SER A 403 1.11 -34.78 -6.38
C SER A 403 1.98 -35.03 -7.63
N PHE A 404 3.30 -34.94 -7.53
CA PHE A 404 4.23 -35.30 -8.60
C PHE A 404 4.17 -36.80 -8.92
N SER A 405 4.20 -37.11 -10.22
CA SER A 405 4.39 -38.49 -10.69
C SER A 405 5.83 -38.95 -10.45
N GLU A 406 6.05 -40.26 -10.45
CA GLU A 406 7.41 -40.85 -10.34
C GLU A 406 8.36 -40.26 -11.40
N GLY A 407 7.93 -40.19 -12.65
CA GLY A 407 8.72 -39.58 -13.72
C GLY A 407 8.98 -38.08 -13.52
N ALA A 408 8.08 -37.35 -12.84
CA ALA A 408 8.33 -35.94 -12.51
C ALA A 408 9.38 -35.80 -11.40
N ILE A 409 9.34 -36.66 -10.38
CA ILE A 409 10.38 -36.73 -9.33
C ILE A 409 11.73 -37.08 -9.95
N GLU A 410 11.79 -38.10 -10.83
CA GLU A 410 13.01 -38.47 -11.55
C GLU A 410 13.58 -37.31 -12.38
N LEU A 411 12.73 -36.43 -12.94
CA LEU A 411 13.18 -35.23 -13.66
C LEU A 411 13.84 -34.21 -12.72
N PHE A 412 13.33 -34.05 -11.49
CA PHE A 412 14.01 -33.21 -10.48
C PHE A 412 15.36 -33.80 -10.11
N ASP A 413 15.43 -35.10 -9.86
CA ASP A 413 16.64 -35.81 -9.48
C ASP A 413 17.72 -35.70 -10.56
N GLN A 414 17.36 -35.99 -11.83
CA GLN A 414 18.26 -35.83 -12.98
C GLN A 414 18.73 -34.38 -13.17
N ALA A 415 17.86 -33.41 -12.89
CA ALA A 415 18.19 -32.00 -13.02
C ALA A 415 19.12 -31.49 -11.90
N LEU A 416 19.04 -32.08 -10.70
CA LEU A 416 20.01 -31.88 -9.62
C LEU A 416 21.37 -32.50 -9.97
N ASP A 417 21.38 -33.73 -10.46
CA ASP A 417 22.62 -34.44 -10.87
C ASP A 417 23.41 -33.65 -11.92
N TYR A 418 22.72 -33.01 -12.87
CA TYR A 418 23.36 -32.19 -13.90
C TYR A 418 24.03 -30.92 -13.33
N ARG A 419 23.59 -30.40 -12.17
CA ARG A 419 23.94 -29.07 -11.65
C ARG A 419 24.98 -29.04 -10.52
N ASP A 420 25.52 -30.20 -10.17
CA ASP A 420 26.37 -30.48 -8.99
C ASP A 420 25.56 -31.07 -7.82
N PRO A 421 25.81 -32.34 -7.43
CA PRO A 421 25.05 -33.01 -6.39
C PRO A 421 25.30 -32.46 -4.99
N ASN A 422 26.12 -31.43 -4.75
CA ASN A 422 26.39 -30.96 -3.37
C ASN A 422 25.49 -29.81 -2.90
N ILE A 423 24.61 -29.28 -3.77
CA ILE A 423 23.71 -28.18 -3.44
C ILE A 423 22.28 -28.61 -3.74
N TYR A 424 21.42 -28.56 -2.74
CA TYR A 424 20.04 -29.06 -2.83
C TYR A 424 19.02 -28.02 -2.40
N PHE A 425 17.73 -28.34 -2.57
CA PHE A 425 16.62 -27.49 -2.18
C PHE A 425 16.55 -27.21 -0.68
N LYS A 426 17.14 -28.07 0.17
CA LYS A 426 17.09 -28.02 1.65
C LYS A 426 15.68 -28.15 2.23
N TRP A 427 14.77 -27.24 1.92
CA TRP A 427 13.42 -27.18 2.50
C TRP A 427 12.36 -27.07 1.39
N TRP A 428 11.31 -27.87 1.51
CA TRP A 428 10.13 -27.83 0.64
C TRP A 428 8.87 -27.75 1.49
N PHE A 429 8.19 -26.60 1.46
CA PHE A 429 6.92 -26.42 2.17
C PHE A 429 5.74 -26.56 1.22
N SER A 430 4.71 -27.28 1.67
CA SER A 430 3.54 -27.61 0.87
C SER A 430 2.25 -27.76 1.69
N GLY A 431 1.11 -27.85 0.99
CA GLY A 431 -0.21 -28.13 1.54
C GLY A 431 -0.85 -29.31 0.80
N HIS A 432 -2.00 -29.06 0.16
CA HIS A 432 -2.73 -29.91 -0.81
C HIS A 432 -3.36 -31.19 -0.24
N THR A 433 -2.62 -31.89 0.61
CA THR A 433 -3.04 -33.20 1.12
C THR A 433 -3.86 -33.10 2.40
N HIS A 434 -3.94 -31.89 2.97
CA HIS A 434 -4.58 -31.55 4.24
C HIS A 434 -3.96 -32.23 5.48
N TYR A 435 -2.90 -33.03 5.31
CA TYR A 435 -2.20 -33.69 6.42
C TYR A 435 -1.01 -32.88 6.90
N ASN A 436 -0.83 -32.84 8.22
CA ASN A 436 0.39 -32.33 8.82
C ASN A 436 1.42 -33.45 8.83
N LYS A 437 2.45 -33.34 7.98
CA LYS A 437 3.44 -34.39 7.80
C LYS A 437 4.83 -33.83 7.53
N HIS A 438 5.82 -34.48 8.12
CA HIS A 438 7.23 -34.27 7.81
C HIS A 438 7.79 -35.50 7.13
N SER A 439 8.48 -35.30 6.01
CA SER A 439 9.26 -36.34 5.34
C SER A 439 10.52 -35.73 4.75
N TYR A 440 11.31 -36.54 4.06
CA TYR A 440 12.42 -36.06 3.26
C TYR A 440 12.41 -36.78 1.91
N HIS A 441 12.92 -36.10 0.90
CA HIS A 441 13.27 -36.69 -0.38
C HIS A 441 14.78 -36.95 -0.37
N ASP A 442 15.17 -38.19 -0.67
CA ASP A 442 16.56 -38.61 -0.77
C ASP A 442 16.92 -39.02 -2.20
N TRP A 443 18.15 -38.72 -2.59
CA TRP A 443 18.71 -39.12 -3.87
C TRP A 443 20.14 -39.64 -3.66
N PHE A 444 20.39 -40.89 -4.05
CA PHE A 444 21.66 -41.61 -3.79
C PHE A 444 22.14 -41.60 -2.32
N GLY A 445 21.21 -41.51 -1.36
CA GLY A 445 21.52 -41.51 0.07
C GLY A 445 21.76 -40.13 0.68
N ASP A 446 21.71 -39.06 -0.13
CA ASP A 446 21.76 -37.68 0.32
C ASP A 446 20.35 -37.11 0.42
N ILE A 447 20.08 -36.36 1.50
CA ILE A 447 18.80 -35.67 1.68
C ILE A 447 18.80 -34.40 0.82
N VAL A 448 17.96 -34.38 -0.22
CA VAL A 448 17.88 -33.25 -1.16
C VAL A 448 16.80 -32.25 -0.75
N ALA A 449 15.76 -32.69 -0.05
CA ALA A 449 14.74 -31.80 0.50
C ALA A 449 14.11 -32.38 1.77
N TYR A 450 13.95 -31.56 2.80
CA TYR A 450 13.01 -31.82 3.89
C TYR A 450 11.63 -31.31 3.47
N ASN A 451 10.69 -32.24 3.34
CA ASN A 451 9.32 -31.98 2.93
C ASN A 451 8.46 -31.71 4.16
N ILE A 452 7.93 -30.49 4.26
CA ILE A 452 7.10 -30.03 5.37
C ILE A 452 5.71 -29.72 4.83
N ILE A 453 4.77 -30.64 5.08
CA ILE A 453 3.38 -30.52 4.65
C ILE A 453 2.57 -29.92 5.80
N THR A 454 1.85 -28.84 5.51
CA THR A 454 0.96 -28.17 6.46
C THR A 454 -0.45 -28.69 6.27
N ALA A 455 -1.12 -29.02 7.39
CA ALA A 455 -2.53 -29.40 7.37
C ALA A 455 -3.43 -28.21 7.03
N ALA A 456 -4.67 -28.51 6.63
CA ALA A 456 -5.57 -27.52 6.08
C ALA A 456 -6.10 -26.50 7.10
N ALA A 457 -6.17 -25.25 6.69
CA ALA A 457 -6.69 -24.16 7.51
C ALA A 457 -8.20 -24.26 7.76
N LYS A 458 -8.96 -24.86 6.82
CA LYS A 458 -10.38 -25.21 7.04
C LYS A 458 -10.60 -26.18 8.21
N ASP A 459 -9.56 -26.94 8.57
CA ASP A 459 -9.54 -27.90 9.68
C ASP A 459 -8.89 -27.31 10.95
N GLY A 460 -8.54 -26.02 10.91
CA GLY A 460 -8.00 -25.27 12.03
C GLY A 460 -6.47 -25.23 12.07
N TRP A 461 -5.75 -25.66 11.03
CA TRP A 461 -4.28 -25.68 11.05
C TRP A 461 -3.63 -24.46 10.44
N TYR A 462 -2.50 -24.07 11.03
CA TYR A 462 -1.55 -23.14 10.46
C TYR A 462 -0.14 -23.50 10.92
N ARG A 463 0.88 -22.92 10.29
CA ARG A 463 2.28 -23.19 10.66
C ARG A 463 3.06 -21.90 10.86
N ILE A 464 3.93 -21.91 11.86
CA ILE A 464 4.96 -20.89 12.08
C ILE A 464 6.31 -21.53 11.82
N VAL A 465 7.10 -20.91 10.94
CA VAL A 465 8.46 -21.35 10.61
C VAL A 465 9.43 -20.33 11.17
N ALA A 466 10.28 -20.75 12.09
CA ALA A 466 11.37 -19.94 12.62
C ALA A 466 12.64 -20.20 11.83
N VAL A 467 13.27 -19.13 11.35
CA VAL A 467 14.47 -19.22 10.52
C VAL A 467 15.68 -18.88 11.38
N ARG A 468 16.68 -19.77 11.39
CA ARG A 468 17.94 -19.63 12.13
C ARG A 468 19.10 -19.31 11.22
N GLY A 469 19.95 -18.38 11.63
CA GLY A 469 21.12 -18.05 10.84
C GLY A 469 21.87 -16.82 11.33
N ASP A 470 22.69 -16.26 10.44
CA ASP A 470 23.25 -14.93 10.60
C ASP A 470 22.28 -13.91 9.96
N LYS A 471 22.31 -12.68 10.46
CA LYS A 471 21.36 -11.62 10.07
C LYS A 471 22.09 -10.40 9.55
N ALA A 472 21.74 -9.93 8.36
CA ALA A 472 22.02 -8.59 7.89
C ALA A 472 20.95 -7.63 8.45
N ASP A 473 21.37 -6.45 8.88
CA ASP A 473 20.41 -5.44 9.35
C ASP A 473 20.92 -4.04 9.04
N ILE A 474 19.98 -3.11 8.86
CA ILE A 474 20.25 -1.71 8.59
C ILE A 474 19.31 -0.83 9.39
N THR A 475 19.86 0.14 10.11
CA THR A 475 19.10 1.20 10.77
C THR A 475 19.13 2.44 9.92
N ILE A 476 17.95 3.04 9.78
CA ILE A 476 17.73 4.24 8.98
C ILE A 476 17.35 5.36 9.94
N SER A 477 18.04 6.49 9.84
CA SER A 477 17.67 7.72 10.54
C SER A 477 17.53 8.82 9.50
N TYR A 478 16.35 9.39 9.36
CA TYR A 478 16.13 10.50 8.43
C TYR A 478 16.22 11.84 9.17
N ASP A 479 17.16 12.68 8.73
CA ASP A 479 17.21 14.08 9.14
C ASP A 479 16.30 14.91 8.24
N VAL A 480 15.22 15.37 8.85
CA VAL A 480 14.13 16.09 8.21
C VAL A 480 14.55 17.43 7.62
N LEU A 481 15.51 18.16 8.21
CA LEU A 481 15.86 19.50 7.72
C LEU A 481 16.98 19.46 6.67
N SER A 482 18.02 18.63 6.88
CA SER A 482 19.03 18.43 5.84
C SER A 482 18.49 17.60 4.67
N LYS A 483 17.34 16.95 4.86
CA LYS A 483 16.73 15.99 3.92
C LYS A 483 17.65 14.82 3.60
N VAL A 484 18.48 14.43 4.57
CA VAL A 484 19.47 13.36 4.43
C VAL A 484 19.07 12.19 5.30
N ALA A 485 18.92 11.03 4.68
CA ALA A 485 18.87 9.76 5.40
C ALA A 485 20.29 9.30 5.73
N LYS A 486 20.50 8.89 6.98
CA LYS A 486 21.70 8.21 7.45
C LYS A 486 21.40 6.73 7.60
N PHE A 487 22.28 5.90 7.06
CA PHE A 487 22.15 4.46 7.04
C PHE A 487 23.29 3.84 7.84
N PHE A 488 22.90 3.07 8.84
CA PHE A 488 23.80 2.39 9.78
C PHE A 488 23.57 0.89 9.61
N PRO A 489 24.45 0.17 8.92
CA PRO A 489 24.43 -1.29 8.95
C PRO A 489 24.53 -1.73 10.41
N GLN A 490 23.49 -2.39 10.94
CA GLN A 490 23.38 -2.75 12.35
C GLN A 490 23.73 -4.21 12.65
N SER A 491 24.11 -5.01 11.66
CA SER A 491 24.55 -6.39 11.91
C SER A 491 25.95 -6.44 12.53
N LEU A 492 26.07 -6.13 13.81
CA LEU A 492 27.19 -6.54 14.64
C LEU A 492 26.86 -7.86 15.35
N THR A 493 26.78 -8.92 14.56
CA THR A 493 27.67 -10.06 14.85
C THR A 493 28.85 -10.12 13.87
N ILE A 494 28.75 -9.53 12.67
CA ILE A 494 29.79 -9.71 11.63
C ILE A 494 29.91 -8.50 10.70
N ILE A 495 31.15 -8.04 10.47
CA ILE A 495 31.51 -7.03 9.45
C ILE A 495 31.49 -7.69 8.06
N PRO A 496 30.71 -7.17 7.08
CA PRO A 496 30.64 -7.75 5.74
C PRO A 496 31.96 -7.57 4.98
N ASP A 497 32.27 -8.52 4.11
CA ASP A 497 33.43 -8.44 3.23
C ASP A 497 33.18 -7.41 2.13
N SER A 498 31.95 -7.37 1.60
CA SER A 498 31.46 -6.33 0.70
C SER A 498 29.97 -6.07 0.86
N TYR A 499 29.50 -4.92 0.40
CA TYR A 499 28.08 -4.56 0.43
C TYR A 499 27.65 -3.73 -0.77
N ILE A 500 26.34 -3.74 -1.03
CA ILE A 500 25.61 -2.83 -1.89
C ILE A 500 24.41 -2.29 -1.10
N LEU A 501 24.20 -0.98 -1.13
CA LEU A 501 23.06 -0.30 -0.53
C LEU A 501 22.32 0.46 -1.63
N LYS A 502 21.10 0.05 -1.94
CA LYS A 502 20.20 0.72 -2.90
C LYS A 502 19.25 1.63 -2.13
N PHE A 503 19.17 2.89 -2.52
CA PHE A 503 18.42 3.92 -1.78
C PHE A 503 16.95 4.06 -2.20
N GLY A 504 16.48 3.25 -3.15
CA GLY A 504 15.08 3.25 -3.59
C GLY A 504 14.68 4.39 -4.52
N ASP A 505 15.59 5.31 -4.86
CA ASP A 505 15.38 6.41 -5.80
C ASP A 505 16.15 6.21 -7.13
N GLY A 506 16.57 4.97 -7.40
CA GLY A 506 17.40 4.60 -8.55
C GLY A 506 18.91 4.75 -8.30
N THR A 507 19.32 5.29 -7.15
CA THR A 507 20.74 5.37 -6.79
C THR A 507 21.16 4.26 -5.83
N SER A 508 22.46 3.94 -5.85
CA SER A 508 23.07 2.94 -4.96
C SER A 508 24.52 3.28 -4.66
N THR A 509 25.06 2.64 -3.63
CA THR A 509 26.47 2.70 -3.27
C THR A 509 26.98 1.32 -2.88
N SER A 510 28.27 1.06 -3.03
CA SER A 510 28.90 -0.20 -2.66
C SER A 510 30.22 0.04 -1.95
N GLY A 511 30.69 -0.96 -1.20
CA GLY A 511 31.94 -0.84 -0.46
C GLY A 511 32.31 -2.11 0.30
N THR A 512 33.24 -1.97 1.25
CA THR A 512 33.75 -3.05 2.11
C THR A 512 33.73 -2.60 3.57
N GLY A 513 33.58 -3.54 4.50
CA GLY A 513 33.66 -3.25 5.93
C GLY A 513 32.45 -2.53 6.54
N TYR A 514 32.65 -1.90 7.70
CA TYR A 514 31.63 -1.08 8.39
C TYR A 514 31.66 0.36 7.89
N PHE A 515 30.49 0.96 7.71
CA PHE A 515 30.35 2.30 7.14
C PHE A 515 29.09 3.00 7.65
N ILE A 516 29.04 4.32 7.47
CA ILE A 516 27.81 5.11 7.59
C ILE A 516 27.58 5.75 6.21
N GLN A 517 26.45 5.48 5.56
CA GLN A 517 26.09 6.18 4.34
C GLN A 517 25.12 7.32 4.64
N ASN A 518 25.31 8.43 3.96
CA ASN A 518 24.40 9.55 3.95
C ASN A 518 23.82 9.67 2.54
N HIS A 519 22.50 9.76 2.42
CA HIS A 519 21.83 9.94 1.14
C HIS A 519 20.79 11.06 1.20
N PRO A 520 20.92 12.13 0.40
CA PRO A 520 19.91 13.16 0.31
C PRO A 520 18.73 12.71 -0.55
N TYR A 521 17.50 12.88 -0.06
CA TYR A 521 16.30 12.66 -0.85
C TYR A 521 15.74 13.99 -1.38
N SER A 522 15.61 14.09 -2.70
CA SER A 522 15.14 15.31 -3.38
C SER A 522 13.62 15.48 -3.31
N GLN A 523 12.87 14.38 -3.20
CA GLN A 523 11.41 14.36 -3.16
C GLN A 523 10.91 13.72 -1.87
N LYS A 524 9.68 14.08 -1.49
CA LYS A 524 8.96 13.39 -0.41
C LYS A 524 8.46 12.03 -0.92
N GLY A 525 8.38 11.05 -0.04
CA GLY A 525 7.89 9.73 -0.42
C GLY A 525 8.33 8.62 0.53
N ALA A 526 7.89 7.41 0.22
CA ALA A 526 8.41 6.19 0.82
C ALA A 526 9.42 5.58 -0.16
N TYR A 527 10.61 5.26 0.33
CA TYR A 527 11.69 4.67 -0.46
C TYR A 527 12.03 3.29 0.08
N LYS A 528 12.00 2.28 -0.79
CA LYS A 528 12.42 0.92 -0.45
C LYS A 528 13.93 0.85 -0.49
N ILE A 529 14.53 0.63 0.68
CA ILE A 529 15.97 0.55 0.88
C ILE A 529 16.35 -0.92 0.87
N GLU A 530 17.24 -1.31 -0.04
CA GLU A 530 17.74 -2.68 -0.12
C GLU A 530 19.21 -2.69 0.29
N TYR A 531 19.52 -3.49 1.31
CA TYR A 531 20.87 -3.73 1.77
C TYR A 531 21.25 -5.16 1.46
N GLU A 532 22.29 -5.32 0.64
CA GLU A 532 22.88 -6.59 0.26
C GLU A 532 24.33 -6.62 0.75
N CYS A 533 24.75 -7.73 1.34
CA CYS A 533 26.12 -7.90 1.76
C CYS A 533 26.61 -9.34 1.61
N ILE A 534 27.91 -9.48 1.41
CA ILE A 534 28.60 -10.76 1.28
C ILE A 534 29.46 -10.98 2.53
N LYS A 535 29.37 -12.17 3.10
CA LYS A 535 30.26 -12.60 4.17
C LYS A 535 30.66 -14.06 4.03
N ASN A 536 31.96 -14.34 4.08
CA ASN A 536 32.50 -15.70 3.94
C ASN A 536 31.94 -16.40 2.68
N GLY A 537 31.77 -15.64 1.60
CA GLY A 537 31.18 -16.11 0.36
C GLY A 537 29.67 -16.38 0.39
N LYS A 538 28.96 -16.09 1.49
CA LYS A 538 27.49 -16.17 1.59
C LYS A 538 26.85 -14.79 1.37
N HIS A 539 25.78 -14.75 0.60
CA HIS A 539 25.02 -13.52 0.33
C HIS A 539 23.89 -13.36 1.34
N TYR A 540 23.70 -12.14 1.82
CA TYR A 540 22.64 -11.75 2.75
C TYR A 540 21.94 -10.51 2.22
N SER A 541 20.62 -10.47 2.32
CA SER A 541 19.83 -9.33 1.85
C SER A 541 18.65 -9.04 2.74
N VAL A 542 18.47 -7.76 3.06
CA VAL A 542 17.32 -7.24 3.81
C VAL A 542 16.83 -5.97 3.14
N SER A 543 15.55 -5.68 3.26
CA SER A 543 15.04 -4.37 2.85
C SER A 543 14.17 -3.72 3.91
N LYS A 544 14.13 -2.39 3.89
CA LYS A 544 13.38 -1.57 4.84
C LYS A 544 12.84 -0.33 4.15
N TRP A 545 11.81 0.26 4.73
CA TRP A 545 11.27 1.53 4.26
C TRP A 545 12.00 2.72 4.89
N CYS A 546 12.45 3.66 4.06
CA CYS A 546 12.81 5.02 4.47
C CYS A 546 11.67 5.96 4.10
N ILE A 547 11.03 6.56 5.10
CA ILE A 547 9.97 7.56 4.88
C ILE A 547 10.59 8.95 4.91
N VAL A 548 10.42 9.66 3.80
CA VAL A 548 10.81 11.06 3.63
C VAL A 548 9.54 11.91 3.73
N PRO A 549 9.20 12.43 4.92
CA PRO A 549 7.95 13.13 5.12
C PRO A 549 7.93 14.47 4.39
N LYS A 550 6.74 14.93 4.00
CA LYS A 550 6.51 16.35 3.80
C LYS A 550 6.50 17.01 5.16
N VAL A 551 7.31 18.04 5.34
CA VAL A 551 7.14 18.95 6.47
C VAL A 551 6.38 20.16 5.99
N SER A 552 5.19 20.33 6.53
CA SER A 552 4.44 21.58 6.38
C SER A 552 4.47 22.31 7.71
N LEU A 553 5.05 23.50 7.69
CA LEU A 553 4.93 24.46 8.79
C LEU A 553 3.74 25.35 8.46
N TYR A 554 2.67 25.22 9.24
CA TYR A 554 1.63 26.25 9.25
C TYR A 554 2.15 27.41 10.09
N SER A 555 2.69 28.36 9.37
CA SER A 555 2.97 29.70 9.82
C SER A 555 2.02 30.64 9.07
N PRO A 556 1.51 31.73 9.66
CA PRO A 556 1.07 32.86 8.84
C PRO A 556 2.21 33.22 7.86
N ASN A 557 1.90 33.72 6.67
CA ASN A 557 2.77 33.89 5.48
C ASN A 557 4.27 34.22 5.70
N PRO A 558 5.16 33.99 4.70
CA PRO A 558 6.64 34.11 4.78
C PRO A 558 7.24 35.45 5.28
N GLU A 559 6.41 36.43 5.61
CA GLU A 559 6.74 37.74 6.13
C GLU A 559 5.80 38.06 7.30
N ILE A 560 5.96 37.33 8.41
CA ILE A 560 5.04 37.43 9.54
C ILE A 560 5.24 38.74 10.27
N VAL A 561 4.20 39.57 10.28
CA VAL A 561 4.08 40.70 11.20
C VAL A 561 3.23 40.26 12.37
N PHE A 562 3.85 40.12 13.53
CA PHE A 562 3.15 39.96 14.79
C PHE A 562 2.88 41.32 15.42
N GLU A 563 1.69 41.51 15.96
CA GLU A 563 1.41 42.67 16.80
C GLU A 563 1.91 42.42 18.22
N PRO A 564 2.37 43.46 18.95
CA PRO A 564 2.54 43.37 20.40
C PRO A 564 1.35 42.73 21.10
N GLY A 565 1.61 41.70 21.91
CA GLY A 565 0.58 40.95 22.62
C GLY A 565 -0.08 39.82 21.81
N GLU A 566 0.27 39.62 20.55
CA GLU A 566 -0.23 38.50 19.75
C GLU A 566 0.37 37.16 20.22
N TYR A 567 -0.35 36.06 19.98
CA TYR A 567 0.06 34.71 20.33
C TYR A 567 0.45 33.93 19.07
N PRO A 568 1.72 33.52 18.91
CA PRO A 568 2.10 32.70 17.76
C PRO A 568 1.52 31.29 17.90
N TYR A 569 1.00 30.76 16.80
CA TYR A 569 0.56 29.38 16.67
C TYR A 569 1.50 28.65 15.70
N PHE A 570 2.04 27.50 16.13
CA PHE A 570 2.88 26.65 15.29
C PHE A 570 2.21 25.29 15.15
N LYS A 571 1.97 24.87 13.91
CA LYS A 571 1.55 23.51 13.59
C LYS A 571 2.51 22.89 12.59
N ILE A 572 3.13 21.79 13.01
CA ILE A 572 4.03 20.99 12.19
C ILE A 572 3.28 19.71 11.85
N THR A 573 2.98 19.52 10.57
CA THR A 573 2.39 18.27 10.08
C THR A 573 3.42 17.52 9.26
N PHE A 574 3.59 16.25 9.60
CA PHE A 574 4.19 15.24 8.77
C PHE A 574 3.06 14.58 7.98
N ASP A 575 3.21 14.41 6.67
CA ASP A 575 2.26 13.58 5.92
C ASP A 575 2.33 12.15 6.51
N ALA A 576 1.17 11.56 6.85
CA ALA A 576 1.13 10.14 7.18
C ALA A 576 1.65 9.34 5.98
N PRO A 577 2.36 8.21 6.19
CA PRO A 577 2.63 7.31 5.09
C PRO A 577 1.29 6.91 4.47
N ILE A 578 1.30 6.80 3.14
CA ILE A 578 0.16 6.43 2.30
C ILE A 578 -0.53 5.19 2.89
N SER A 579 -1.86 5.08 2.75
CA SER A 579 -2.60 3.88 3.18
C SER A 579 -1.96 2.62 2.57
N GLY A 580 -1.59 1.63 3.39
CA GLY A 580 -0.99 0.36 2.93
C GLY A 580 0.48 0.13 3.33
N TYR A 581 1.16 1.09 3.95
CA TYR A 581 2.51 0.89 4.49
C TYR A 581 2.48 0.54 5.99
N PRO A 582 3.45 -0.25 6.51
CA PRO A 582 3.50 -0.58 7.92
C PRO A 582 3.51 0.69 8.77
N LYS A 583 2.73 0.68 9.87
CA LYS A 583 2.66 1.78 10.84
C LYS A 583 4.05 2.01 11.46
N ILE A 584 4.84 2.90 10.87
CA ILE A 584 6.15 3.25 11.42
C ILE A 584 5.92 4.17 12.61
N ASN A 585 6.48 3.81 13.76
CA ASN A 585 6.56 4.63 14.96
C ASN A 585 7.48 5.83 14.71
N PHE A 586 7.00 6.87 14.04
CA PHE A 586 7.70 8.14 13.99
C PHE A 586 7.73 8.74 15.39
N THR A 587 8.88 8.62 16.06
CA THR A 587 9.10 9.09 17.42
C THR A 587 9.92 10.37 17.39
N CYS A 588 9.34 11.47 16.90
CA CYS A 588 9.82 12.79 17.29
C CYS A 588 9.42 13.02 18.75
N GLN A 589 10.22 12.53 19.70
CA GLN A 589 9.86 12.52 21.13
C GLN A 589 9.88 13.92 21.75
N ASN A 590 10.75 14.83 21.27
CA ASN A 590 10.88 16.18 21.82
C ASN A 590 11.31 17.20 20.74
N ALA A 591 10.59 18.32 20.64
CA ALA A 591 11.08 19.53 19.96
C ALA A 591 11.02 20.71 20.94
N TYR A 592 11.85 21.74 20.74
CA TYR A 592 11.81 22.96 21.56
C TYR A 592 11.74 24.18 20.66
N ILE A 593 10.84 25.10 20.97
CA ILE A 593 10.78 26.40 20.30
C ILE A 593 11.55 27.40 21.15
N THR A 594 12.48 28.08 20.51
CA THR A 594 13.22 29.23 21.05
C THR A 594 12.95 30.45 20.19
N TYR A 595 13.13 31.65 20.71
CA TYR A 595 12.99 32.89 19.94
C TYR A 595 14.12 33.86 20.26
N LYS A 596 14.40 34.75 19.31
CA LYS A 596 15.36 35.83 19.42
C LYS A 596 14.72 37.09 18.85
N ILE A 597 14.79 38.20 19.59
CA ILE A 597 14.26 39.51 19.20
C ILE A 597 15.40 40.54 19.27
N GLN A 598 15.56 41.40 18.27
CA GLN A 598 16.47 42.56 18.25
C GLN A 598 17.92 42.26 18.71
N ASN A 599 18.49 41.14 18.26
CA ASN A 599 19.83 40.68 18.64
C ASN A 599 20.04 40.26 20.11
N GLU A 600 18.98 40.05 20.89
CA GLU A 600 19.04 39.44 22.23
C GLU A 600 19.48 37.95 22.18
N ASP A 601 19.72 37.36 23.35
CA ASP A 601 20.00 35.92 23.47
C ASP A 601 18.77 35.06 23.14
N TRP A 602 18.99 33.79 22.78
CA TRP A 602 17.91 32.83 22.52
C TRP A 602 17.15 32.51 23.80
N ASN A 603 15.85 32.77 23.79
CA ASN A 603 14.96 32.47 24.91
C ASN A 603 14.11 31.23 24.59
N LEU A 604 13.92 30.33 25.56
CA LEU A 604 13.04 29.17 25.42
C LEU A 604 11.57 29.62 25.49
N LEU A 605 10.81 29.37 24.42
CA LEU A 605 9.37 29.59 24.38
C LEU A 605 8.62 28.38 24.95
N ALA A 606 8.94 27.18 24.46
CA ALA A 606 8.22 25.97 24.83
C ALA A 606 8.99 24.68 24.50
N GLY A 607 8.72 23.62 25.26
CA GLY A 607 8.95 22.24 24.84
C GLY A 607 7.69 21.66 24.22
N LEU A 608 7.84 21.00 23.08
CA LEU A 608 6.81 20.24 22.38
C LEU A 608 7.05 18.77 22.65
N THR A 609 6.18 18.18 23.45
CA THR A 609 6.06 16.73 23.62
C THR A 609 4.85 16.27 22.84
N ASN A 610 4.97 15.16 22.11
CA ASN A 610 3.83 14.57 21.42
C ASN A 610 2.79 14.11 22.46
N SER A 611 1.73 14.90 22.67
CA SER A 611 0.68 14.64 23.66
C SER A 611 -0.41 13.70 23.14
N ASN A 612 -0.48 13.46 21.82
CA ASN A 612 -1.50 12.65 21.19
C ASN A 612 -0.93 11.29 20.76
N LYS A 613 -1.16 10.25 21.58
CA LYS A 613 -0.86 8.85 21.23
C LYS A 613 -1.59 8.35 19.97
N LEU A 614 -2.59 9.08 19.48
CA LEU A 614 -3.46 8.70 18.35
C LEU A 614 -3.00 9.27 16.99
N ASN A 615 -2.18 10.32 16.93
CA ASN A 615 -1.63 10.85 15.67
C ASN A 615 -0.16 11.24 15.83
N PRO A 616 0.79 10.33 15.54
CA PRO A 616 2.23 10.60 15.68
C PRO A 616 2.78 11.60 14.64
N TRP A 617 1.95 12.03 13.68
CA TRP A 617 2.35 12.81 12.52
C TRP A 617 2.03 14.30 12.65
N THR A 618 1.53 14.78 13.78
CA THR A 618 1.22 16.20 13.98
C THR A 618 1.70 16.67 15.34
N ILE A 619 2.54 17.70 15.34
CA ILE A 619 2.98 18.40 16.55
C ILE A 619 2.37 19.79 16.51
N GLU A 620 1.49 20.07 17.48
CA GLU A 620 0.87 21.39 17.62
C GLU A 620 1.38 22.06 18.89
N TYR A 621 1.84 23.30 18.75
CA TYR A 621 2.01 24.20 19.86
C TYR A 621 0.76 25.07 19.98
N TYR A 622 -0.01 24.84 21.04
CA TYR A 622 -1.00 25.79 21.51
C TYR A 622 -0.50 26.37 22.84
N ASN A 623 -0.28 27.67 22.88
CA ASN A 623 0.37 28.40 23.98
C ASN A 623 -0.19 28.04 25.38
N PRO A 624 0.44 27.13 26.16
CA PRO A 624 -0.09 26.70 27.45
C PRO A 624 0.28 27.67 28.58
N PHE A 625 1.25 28.56 28.33
CA PHE A 625 1.93 29.35 29.38
C PHE A 625 1.66 30.86 29.28
N GLY A 626 0.77 31.29 28.37
CA GLY A 626 0.35 32.68 28.25
C GLY A 626 1.43 33.63 27.74
N TRP A 627 2.52 33.14 27.13
CA TRP A 627 3.53 34.02 26.54
C TRP A 627 2.97 34.68 25.29
N SER A 628 3.03 36.01 25.23
CA SER A 628 2.66 36.80 24.06
C SER A 628 3.88 37.54 23.51
N ILE A 629 3.79 37.95 22.24
CA ILE A 629 4.82 38.74 21.57
C ILE A 629 5.11 39.99 22.41
N PRO A 630 6.38 40.24 22.81
CA PRO A 630 6.74 41.37 23.65
C PRO A 630 6.32 42.71 23.03
N ASN A 631 6.06 43.70 23.88
CA ASN A 631 5.75 45.06 23.43
C ASN A 631 7.03 45.81 23.01
N LYS A 632 7.67 45.35 21.93
CA LYS A 632 8.88 45.93 21.34
C LYS A 632 8.77 45.86 19.80
N PHE A 633 8.62 47.00 19.13
CA PHE A 633 8.57 47.08 17.67
C PHE A 633 9.94 46.80 17.04
N SER A 634 9.98 46.01 15.97
CA SER A 634 11.22 45.73 15.22
C SER A 634 11.63 46.97 14.41
N PRO A 635 12.95 47.26 14.26
CA PRO A 635 13.42 48.32 13.38
C PRO A 635 12.96 48.12 11.93
N ASN A 636 12.48 49.18 11.27
CA ASN A 636 11.78 49.15 9.98
C ASN A 636 12.64 48.80 8.72
N SER A 637 13.61 47.88 8.80
CA SER A 637 14.35 47.47 7.58
C SER A 637 15.02 46.10 7.56
N VAL A 638 14.93 45.27 8.62
CA VAL A 638 15.51 43.92 8.59
C VAL A 638 14.64 42.95 9.41
N TYR A 639 14.31 41.78 8.86
CA TYR A 639 13.68 40.66 9.59
C TYR A 639 14.69 40.02 10.57
N ASP A 640 15.14 40.78 11.56
CA ASP A 640 16.18 40.36 12.52
C ASP A 640 15.63 39.49 13.66
N ASP A 641 14.30 39.42 13.82
CA ASP A 641 13.67 38.56 14.81
C ASP A 641 13.45 37.16 14.22
N THR A 642 13.73 36.13 15.02
CA THR A 642 13.71 34.74 14.52
C THR A 642 13.15 33.81 15.57
N PHE A 643 12.14 33.03 15.19
CA PHE A 643 11.80 31.81 15.91
C PHE A 643 12.73 30.69 15.46
N ARG A 644 13.21 29.90 16.41
CA ARG A 644 14.08 28.76 16.18
C ARG A 644 13.46 27.52 16.79
N ILE A 645 13.12 26.56 15.95
CA ILE A 645 12.59 25.26 16.38
C ILE A 645 13.72 24.24 16.33
N ASN A 646 14.05 23.64 17.47
CA ASN A 646 15.08 22.62 17.61
C ASN A 646 14.42 21.25 17.78
N PHE A 647 14.66 20.33 16.85
CA PHE A 647 14.23 18.94 16.95
C PHE A 647 15.32 18.13 17.63
N LYS A 648 14.97 17.43 18.72
CA LYS A 648 15.90 16.55 19.42
C LYS A 648 15.84 15.16 18.80
N ASN A 649 16.97 14.68 18.26
CA ASN A 649 17.08 13.30 17.80
C ASN A 649 17.08 12.35 19.02
N PRO A 650 16.26 11.28 19.06
CA PRO A 650 16.27 10.35 20.18
C PRO A 650 17.54 9.49 20.27
N PHE A 651 18.32 9.39 19.19
CA PHE A 651 19.51 8.53 19.11
C PHE A 651 20.84 9.30 19.16
N TYR A 652 20.82 10.64 19.13
CA TYR A 652 22.02 11.49 19.12
C TYR A 652 21.84 12.75 19.99
N TYR A 653 22.95 13.34 20.45
CA TYR A 653 22.95 14.65 21.13
C TYR A 653 22.80 15.84 20.15
N ASP A 654 22.67 15.58 18.85
CA ASP A 654 22.55 16.61 17.82
C ASP A 654 21.12 17.16 17.71
N PHE A 655 21.02 18.48 17.57
CA PHE A 655 19.77 19.19 17.32
C PHE A 655 19.69 19.60 15.86
N CYS A 656 18.52 19.44 15.26
CA CYS A 656 18.22 20.02 13.97
C CYS A 656 17.44 21.32 14.14
N THR A 657 17.84 22.39 13.46
CA THR A 657 17.32 23.74 13.72
C THR A 657 16.59 24.35 12.52
N LEU A 658 15.30 24.70 12.68
CA LEU A 658 14.52 25.48 11.72
C LEU A 658 14.40 26.93 12.20
N ASN A 659 14.85 27.90 11.40
CA ASN A 659 14.73 29.33 11.68
C ASN A 659 13.58 29.93 10.87
N ILE A 660 12.66 30.63 11.54
CA ILE A 660 11.50 31.30 10.95
C ILE A 660 11.64 32.80 11.25
N PRO A 661 11.99 33.63 10.26
CA PRO A 661 12.08 35.07 10.46
C PRO A 661 10.69 35.66 10.70
N PHE A 662 10.61 36.67 11.57
CA PHE A 662 9.39 37.46 11.79
C PHE A 662 9.76 38.92 12.09
N ARG A 663 8.74 39.78 12.18
CA ARG A 663 8.87 41.12 12.74
C ARG A 663 7.70 41.43 13.68
N ILE A 664 7.94 42.28 14.65
CA ILE A 664 6.94 42.85 15.55
C ILE A 664 6.57 44.23 15.00
N GLY A 665 5.34 44.39 14.52
CA GLY A 665 4.93 45.59 13.81
C GLY A 665 3.41 45.72 13.63
N ILE A 666 2.98 46.77 12.94
CA ILE A 666 1.57 46.96 12.55
C ILE A 666 1.30 46.11 11.32
N LYS A 667 0.20 45.35 11.33
CA LYS A 667 -0.24 44.59 10.16
C LYS A 667 -0.73 45.51 9.03
N THR A 668 -0.13 45.39 7.85
CA THR A 668 -0.53 46.12 6.64
C THR A 668 -1.97 45.80 6.24
N PRO A 669 -2.79 46.78 5.81
CA PRO A 669 -4.13 46.52 5.27
C PRO A 669 -4.08 45.62 4.03
N SER A 670 -5.07 44.73 3.87
CA SER A 670 -5.15 43.79 2.74
C SER A 670 -6.36 44.08 1.85
N ASN A 671 -6.43 43.44 0.68
CA ASN A 671 -7.50 43.65 -0.30
C ASN A 671 -7.69 45.14 -0.67
N PHE A 672 -6.60 45.89 -0.74
CA PHE A 672 -6.67 47.29 -1.13
C PHE A 672 -7.00 47.39 -2.63
N SER A 673 -8.14 48.01 -2.92
CA SER A 673 -8.67 48.17 -4.27
C SER A 673 -9.26 49.56 -4.47
N GLY A 674 -9.33 49.98 -5.73
CA GLY A 674 -9.83 51.30 -6.13
C GLY A 674 -10.74 51.21 -7.33
N THR A 675 -11.79 52.02 -7.34
CA THR A 675 -12.78 52.06 -8.43
C THR A 675 -13.09 53.51 -8.78
N ALA A 676 -12.97 53.84 -10.07
CA ALA A 676 -13.38 55.14 -10.59
C ALA A 676 -14.92 55.27 -10.55
N LEU A 677 -15.41 56.38 -10.01
CA LEU A 677 -16.81 56.78 -10.04
C LEU A 677 -16.96 57.97 -11.00
N TYR A 678 -17.92 57.86 -11.92
CA TYR A 678 -18.22 58.88 -12.92
C TYR A 678 -19.43 59.71 -12.45
N TYR A 679 -19.35 61.03 -12.62
CA TYR A 679 -20.40 62.02 -12.32
C TYR A 679 -20.84 62.11 -10.85
N PRO A 680 -20.15 62.94 -10.02
CA PRO A 680 -18.88 63.63 -10.30
C PRO A 680 -17.69 62.68 -10.21
N PHE A 681 -16.56 63.03 -10.84
CA PHE A 681 -15.35 62.21 -10.82
C PHE A 681 -14.83 62.04 -9.38
N ARG A 682 -14.80 60.79 -8.90
CA ARG A 682 -14.26 60.40 -7.57
C ARG A 682 -13.60 59.03 -7.65
N VAL A 683 -12.68 58.72 -6.74
CA VAL A 683 -12.14 57.36 -6.61
C VAL A 683 -12.60 56.76 -5.29
N LYS A 684 -13.30 55.63 -5.35
CA LYS A 684 -13.64 54.84 -4.14
C LYS A 684 -12.53 53.83 -3.88
N LEU A 685 -11.89 53.94 -2.73
CA LEU A 685 -10.89 53.01 -2.23
C LEU A 685 -11.49 52.14 -1.13
N THR A 686 -11.15 50.85 -1.09
CA THR A 686 -11.60 49.90 -0.07
C THR A 686 -10.47 48.98 0.36
N TRP A 687 -10.45 48.56 1.62
CA TRP A 687 -9.48 47.61 2.18
C TRP A 687 -10.08 46.83 3.35
N ASN A 688 -9.38 45.78 3.74
CA ASN A 688 -9.62 45.05 4.98
C ASN A 688 -8.72 45.55 6.10
N ARG A 689 -9.30 45.71 7.29
CA ARG A 689 -8.57 45.97 8.53
C ARG A 689 -7.91 44.66 9.00
N ASN A 690 -6.59 44.70 9.13
CA ASN A 690 -5.81 43.56 9.64
C ASN A 690 -5.17 43.81 11.01
N SER A 691 -5.10 45.07 11.44
CA SER A 691 -4.42 45.48 12.67
C SER A 691 -5.38 45.77 13.81
N ASN A 692 -5.08 45.24 15.00
CA ASN A 692 -5.81 45.54 16.24
C ASN A 692 -5.22 46.74 16.98
N ILE A 693 -3.95 47.06 16.76
CA ILE A 693 -3.22 48.14 17.46
C ILE A 693 -3.16 49.45 16.68
N ALA A 694 -3.36 49.43 15.36
CA ALA A 694 -3.40 50.64 14.56
C ALA A 694 -4.49 51.60 15.06
N THR A 695 -4.32 52.89 14.83
CA THR A 695 -5.30 53.93 15.20
C THR A 695 -5.82 54.70 13.99
N GLY A 696 -5.20 54.52 12.82
CA GLY A 696 -5.65 55.08 11.56
C GLY A 696 -4.90 54.52 10.35
N TYR A 697 -5.17 55.11 9.20
CA TYR A 697 -4.54 54.76 7.92
C TYR A 697 -3.98 55.99 7.20
N GLU A 698 -2.92 55.79 6.42
CA GLU A 698 -2.44 56.75 5.44
C GLU A 698 -2.60 56.16 4.05
N ILE A 699 -3.22 56.94 3.16
CA ILE A 699 -3.31 56.64 1.73
C ILE A 699 -2.31 57.53 1.02
N LYS A 700 -1.36 56.91 0.31
CA LYS A 700 -0.47 57.60 -0.60
C LYS A 700 -1.10 57.63 -1.98
N LYS A 701 -1.46 58.82 -2.43
CA LYS A 701 -1.94 59.11 -3.79
C LYS A 701 -0.78 59.64 -4.62
N MET A 702 -0.60 59.10 -5.82
CA MET A 702 0.49 59.47 -6.73
C MET A 702 -0.07 59.70 -8.13
N TRP A 703 0.40 60.75 -8.82
CA TRP A 703 0.12 61.03 -10.24
C TRP A 703 1.34 61.73 -10.84
N GLY A 704 1.81 61.29 -12.02
CA GLY A 704 3.12 61.71 -12.52
C GLY A 704 4.22 61.56 -11.45
N ASN A 705 4.90 62.67 -11.15
CA ASN A 705 5.92 62.80 -10.10
C ASN A 705 5.39 63.33 -8.76
N ASP A 706 4.12 63.72 -8.70
CA ASP A 706 3.52 64.28 -7.50
C ASP A 706 3.03 63.17 -6.56
N THR A 707 3.04 63.46 -5.26
CA THR A 707 2.56 62.53 -4.24
C THR A 707 1.90 63.30 -3.10
N VAL A 708 0.73 62.83 -2.67
CA VAL A 708 0.01 63.34 -1.50
C VAL A 708 -0.28 62.19 -0.54
N ILE A 709 -0.13 62.46 0.76
CA ILE A 709 -0.53 61.55 1.82
C ILE A 709 -1.85 62.05 2.42
N ILE A 710 -2.84 61.17 2.47
CA ILE A 710 -4.15 61.40 3.06
C ILE A 710 -4.23 60.58 4.35
N THR A 711 -4.37 61.25 5.48
CA THR A 711 -4.47 60.59 6.79
C THR A 711 -5.93 60.41 7.20
N ILE A 712 -6.28 59.20 7.59
CA ILE A 712 -7.59 58.78 8.09
C ILE A 712 -7.41 58.38 9.54
N SER A 713 -7.83 59.23 10.48
CA SER A 713 -7.65 59.03 11.92
C SER A 713 -8.73 58.14 12.57
N ASP A 714 -9.47 57.37 11.78
CA ASP A 714 -10.44 56.38 12.24
C ASP A 714 -10.08 54.99 11.70
N LEU A 715 -9.67 54.11 12.61
CA LEU A 715 -9.32 52.72 12.33
C LEU A 715 -10.49 51.88 11.77
N ASN A 716 -11.74 52.24 12.07
CA ASN A 716 -12.91 51.50 11.60
C ASN A 716 -13.28 51.84 10.16
N THR A 717 -12.66 52.88 9.58
CA THR A 717 -12.82 53.20 8.18
C THR A 717 -12.15 52.13 7.32
N THR A 718 -12.95 51.40 6.53
CA THR A 718 -12.49 50.39 5.55
C THR A 718 -12.74 50.83 4.09
N SER A 719 -13.21 52.06 3.92
CA SER A 719 -13.42 52.67 2.61
C SER A 719 -13.22 54.18 2.66
N TYR A 720 -12.64 54.75 1.61
CA TYR A 720 -12.44 56.19 1.46
C TYR A 720 -12.87 56.63 0.06
N ILE A 721 -13.48 57.81 -0.05
CA ILE A 721 -13.81 58.42 -1.33
C ILE A 721 -12.87 59.62 -1.52
N ASP A 722 -11.99 59.53 -2.50
CA ASP A 722 -11.20 60.66 -2.94
C ASP A 722 -12.04 61.54 -3.87
N GLU A 723 -12.44 62.70 -3.37
CA GLU A 723 -13.22 63.70 -4.09
C GLU A 723 -12.35 64.68 -4.89
N ASN A 724 -11.03 64.67 -4.66
CA ASN A 724 -10.07 65.62 -5.23
C ASN A 724 -9.35 65.02 -6.44
N VAL A 725 -10.11 64.53 -7.41
CA VAL A 725 -9.58 63.90 -8.61
C VAL A 725 -9.91 64.74 -9.83
N ASP A 726 -8.87 65.21 -10.50
CA ASP A 726 -8.96 65.87 -11.79
C ASP A 726 -9.00 64.78 -12.88
N SER A 727 -10.12 64.74 -13.60
CA SER A 727 -10.33 63.81 -14.70
C SER A 727 -9.39 64.07 -15.87
N THR A 728 -8.77 65.24 -15.99
CA THR A 728 -7.87 65.60 -17.11
C THR A 728 -6.47 64.98 -17.00
N ILE A 729 -6.16 64.30 -15.89
CA ILE A 729 -4.89 63.59 -15.69
C ILE A 729 -4.95 62.24 -16.42
N VAL A 730 -4.44 62.23 -17.65
CA VAL A 730 -4.44 61.08 -18.57
C VAL A 730 -3.66 59.88 -18.03
N GLU A 731 -2.63 60.11 -17.21
CA GLU A 731 -1.81 59.04 -16.60
C GLU A 731 -2.53 58.28 -15.47
N GLY A 732 -3.71 58.73 -15.06
CA GLY A 732 -4.46 58.16 -13.94
C GLY A 732 -3.81 58.40 -12.58
N TYR A 733 -4.40 57.80 -11.55
CA TYR A 733 -3.93 57.89 -10.17
C TYR A 733 -3.48 56.54 -9.66
N ARG A 734 -2.41 56.53 -8.86
CA ARG A 734 -1.89 55.35 -8.19
C ARG A 734 -2.03 55.53 -6.69
N TYR A 735 -2.60 54.54 -6.01
CA TYR A 735 -2.83 54.57 -4.57
C TYR A 735 -2.12 53.40 -3.90
N CYS A 736 -1.60 53.61 -2.69
CA CYS A 736 -1.32 52.53 -1.74
C CYS A 736 -1.70 52.98 -0.33
N ILE A 737 -1.96 52.03 0.56
CA ILE A 737 -2.40 52.32 1.93
C ILE A 737 -1.44 51.68 2.94
N ARG A 738 -1.26 52.33 4.09
CA ARG A 738 -0.64 51.74 5.28
C ARG A 738 -1.44 52.10 6.52
N ALA A 739 -1.41 51.25 7.53
CA ALA A 739 -1.90 51.54 8.86
C ALA A 739 -0.79 52.19 9.73
N PHE A 740 -1.19 53.02 10.70
CA PHE A 740 -0.32 53.65 11.69
C PHE A 740 -0.92 53.62 13.10
N ASP A 741 -0.10 53.82 14.14
CA ASP A 741 -0.54 53.94 15.54
C ASP A 741 -0.29 55.33 16.13
N ASN A 742 -0.76 55.57 17.36
CA ASN A 742 -0.58 56.85 18.06
C ASN A 742 0.87 57.16 18.49
N GLN A 743 1.80 56.22 18.29
CA GLN A 743 3.21 56.37 18.63
C GLN A 743 4.07 56.68 17.40
N GLY A 744 3.45 56.78 16.21
CA GLY A 744 4.12 57.08 14.95
C GLY A 744 4.77 55.85 14.31
N HIS A 745 4.37 54.64 14.69
CA HIS A 745 4.75 53.43 13.98
C HIS A 745 3.87 53.25 12.74
N TYR A 746 4.43 52.64 11.71
CA TYR A 746 3.78 52.42 10.43
C TYR A 746 3.94 50.96 10.00
N SER A 747 2.86 50.40 9.45
CA SER A 747 2.96 49.19 8.62
C SER A 747 3.62 49.49 7.27
N ASP A 748 4.01 48.44 6.54
CA ASP A 748 4.40 48.58 5.14
C ASP A 748 3.24 49.11 4.29
N TRP A 749 3.57 49.70 3.15
CA TRP A 749 2.58 50.02 2.13
C TRP A 749 1.97 48.75 1.53
N SER A 750 0.66 48.79 1.27
CA SER A 750 -0.05 47.76 0.50
C SER A 750 0.46 47.68 -0.94
N ASN A 751 -0.12 46.75 -1.71
CA ASN A 751 -0.05 46.79 -3.17
C ASN A 751 -0.48 48.17 -3.73
N ILE A 752 0.10 48.56 -4.85
CA ILE A 752 -0.29 49.77 -5.59
C ILE A 752 -1.53 49.46 -6.43
N VAL A 753 -2.54 50.32 -6.34
CA VAL A 753 -3.77 50.28 -7.13
C VAL A 753 -3.73 51.41 -8.14
N ASN A 754 -3.86 51.08 -9.43
CA ASN A 754 -3.95 52.08 -10.50
C ASN A 754 -5.42 52.31 -10.87
N VAL A 755 -5.84 53.56 -10.96
CA VAL A 755 -7.21 53.97 -11.33
C VAL A 755 -7.14 54.98 -12.46
N PHE A 756 -7.81 54.68 -13.56
CA PHE A 756 -7.88 55.52 -14.76
C PHE A 756 -9.31 56.01 -14.99
N TYR A 757 -9.45 57.20 -15.58
CA TYR A 757 -10.71 57.68 -16.14
C TYR A 757 -10.65 57.54 -17.64
N ASP A 758 -11.59 56.80 -18.22
CA ASP A 758 -11.69 56.70 -19.66
C ASP A 758 -12.22 58.03 -20.20
N HIS A 759 -11.38 58.77 -20.92
CA HIS A 759 -11.85 59.85 -21.78
C HIS A 759 -12.48 59.19 -23.02
N GLU A 760 -13.78 58.92 -22.99
CA GLU A 760 -14.47 58.50 -24.21
C GLU A 760 -14.38 59.62 -25.28
N PRO A 761 -13.95 59.35 -26.52
CA PRO A 761 -14.37 60.16 -27.66
C PRO A 761 -15.89 59.99 -27.86
N PRO A 762 -16.59 60.97 -28.45
CA PRO A 762 -18.05 61.07 -28.38
C PRO A 762 -18.76 59.81 -28.89
N VAL A 763 -19.68 59.27 -28.09
CA VAL A 763 -20.59 58.19 -28.48
C VAL A 763 -21.46 58.66 -29.65
N VAL A 764 -21.25 58.05 -30.83
CA VAL A 764 -22.21 58.14 -31.93
C VAL A 764 -23.34 57.15 -31.63
N HIS A 765 -24.51 57.68 -31.27
CA HIS A 765 -25.74 56.88 -31.26
C HIS A 765 -26.15 56.55 -32.69
N ILE A 766 -25.97 55.29 -33.10
CA ILE A 766 -26.59 54.74 -34.32
C ILE A 766 -27.86 54.00 -33.89
N GLY A 767 -29.01 54.64 -34.07
CA GLY A 767 -30.31 53.99 -33.90
C GLY A 767 -30.61 53.04 -35.06
N PHE A 768 -31.02 51.81 -34.76
CA PHE A 768 -31.59 50.91 -35.77
C PHE A 768 -33.09 51.22 -35.95
N PRO A 769 -33.60 51.27 -37.20
CA PRO A 769 -35.03 51.46 -37.45
C PRO A 769 -35.83 50.24 -36.99
N HIS A 770 -36.88 50.50 -36.21
CA HIS A 770 -37.94 49.55 -35.91
C HIS A 770 -38.70 49.23 -37.20
N ASN A 771 -38.64 47.97 -37.68
CA ASN A 771 -39.72 47.22 -38.35
C ASN A 771 -39.14 46.13 -39.26
N LEU A 772 -39.17 44.86 -38.85
CA LEU A 772 -39.34 43.72 -39.77
C LEU A 772 -40.05 42.55 -39.06
N SER A 773 -41.14 42.09 -39.68
CA SER A 773 -41.96 40.91 -39.36
C SER A 773 -41.25 39.58 -39.68
N PRO A 774 -41.78 38.40 -39.25
CA PRO A 774 -40.99 37.17 -39.11
C PRO A 774 -41.06 36.25 -40.34
N ILE A 775 -39.93 35.92 -41.00
CA ILE A 775 -39.75 34.74 -41.89
C ILE A 775 -38.25 34.35 -41.98
N PRO A 776 -37.87 33.19 -42.56
CA PRO A 776 -37.35 31.97 -41.92
C PRO A 776 -35.80 31.86 -41.89
N ALA A 777 -35.33 30.74 -41.33
CA ALA A 777 -33.95 30.32 -41.12
C ALA A 777 -32.97 30.63 -42.26
N PHE A 778 -31.70 30.81 -41.87
CA PHE A 778 -30.51 31.19 -42.65
C PHE A 778 -30.25 32.70 -42.74
N LYS A 779 -29.38 33.18 -41.83
CA LYS A 779 -28.71 34.46 -41.98
C LYS A 779 -27.20 34.23 -41.91
N THR A 780 -26.53 34.37 -43.04
CA THR A 780 -25.08 34.62 -43.06
C THR A 780 -24.88 36.08 -42.67
N ILE A 781 -24.20 36.34 -41.55
CA ILE A 781 -23.77 37.70 -41.19
C ILE A 781 -22.34 37.83 -41.67
N SER A 782 -22.11 38.59 -42.74
CA SER A 782 -20.78 38.97 -43.21
C SER A 782 -20.56 40.45 -42.93
N SER A 783 -19.56 40.79 -42.12
CA SER A 783 -19.08 42.16 -41.95
C SER A 783 -17.62 42.24 -42.41
N SER A 784 -17.31 43.10 -43.38
CA SER A 784 -15.94 43.42 -43.78
C SER A 784 -15.47 44.68 -43.04
N TRP A 785 -14.34 44.61 -42.36
CA TRP A 785 -13.75 45.74 -41.62
C TRP A 785 -12.47 46.21 -42.33
N GLY A 786 -12.40 47.49 -42.69
CA GLY A 786 -11.14 48.16 -43.03
C GLY A 786 -10.75 49.04 -41.86
N ILE A 787 -9.59 48.78 -41.25
CA ILE A 787 -9.03 49.61 -40.18
C ILE A 787 -7.78 50.27 -40.75
N GLU A 788 -7.88 51.57 -41.02
CA GLU A 788 -6.70 52.43 -41.27
C GLU A 788 -6.37 53.14 -39.95
N ASP A 789 -5.20 52.80 -39.41
CA ASP A 789 -4.42 53.47 -38.36
C ASP A 789 -4.77 53.32 -36.84
N PHE A 790 -3.72 52.81 -36.16
CA PHE A 790 -3.22 52.87 -34.77
C PHE A 790 -4.04 52.46 -33.51
N SER A 791 -3.33 51.65 -32.68
CA SER A 791 -3.49 51.31 -31.24
C SER A 791 -4.32 50.06 -30.89
N PRO A 792 -3.90 49.27 -29.88
CA PRO A 792 -4.50 47.97 -29.58
C PRO A 792 -5.92 48.13 -29.02
N ILE A 793 -6.90 47.71 -29.82
CA ILE A 793 -8.28 47.53 -29.37
C ILE A 793 -8.30 46.24 -28.52
N ASN A 794 -8.30 46.38 -27.20
CA ASN A 794 -8.21 45.22 -26.30
C ASN A 794 -9.53 44.45 -26.09
N SER A 795 -10.69 44.98 -26.55
CA SER A 795 -11.91 44.18 -26.72
C SER A 795 -12.98 44.96 -27.50
N ILE A 796 -13.83 44.25 -28.26
CA ILE A 796 -15.10 44.76 -28.78
C ILE A 796 -16.21 44.00 -28.06
N LYS A 797 -17.15 44.69 -27.41
CA LYS A 797 -18.34 44.09 -26.79
C LYS A 797 -19.60 44.55 -27.51
N ILE A 798 -20.40 43.60 -27.97
CA ILE A 798 -21.72 43.86 -28.56
C ILE A 798 -22.77 43.45 -27.51
N PHE A 799 -23.65 44.37 -27.13
CA PHE A 799 -24.77 44.08 -26.24
C PHE A 799 -26.08 43.97 -27.03
N TYR A 800 -26.89 42.96 -26.73
CA TYR A 800 -28.31 42.90 -27.08
C TYR A 800 -29.13 43.20 -25.82
N PRO A 801 -30.14 44.08 -25.86
CA PRO A 801 -30.97 44.32 -24.69
C PRO A 801 -32.06 43.27 -24.64
N TYR A 802 -32.16 42.50 -23.55
CA TYR A 802 -33.41 42.19 -22.84
C TYR A 802 -33.10 41.34 -21.60
N ASN A 803 -33.44 41.88 -20.43
CA ASN A 803 -33.49 41.17 -19.15
C ASN A 803 -34.82 40.44 -19.05
N HIS A 804 -34.84 39.11 -18.98
CA HIS A 804 -35.80 38.31 -18.18
C HIS A 804 -35.29 36.85 -18.06
N LEU A 805 -35.33 36.30 -16.84
CA LEU A 805 -34.94 34.93 -16.50
C LEU A 805 -35.91 33.89 -17.07
N LEU A 806 -35.39 32.89 -17.78
CA LEU A 806 -36.04 31.57 -17.93
C LEU A 806 -34.99 30.49 -18.29
N GLN A 807 -35.06 29.34 -17.62
CA GLN A 807 -34.11 28.23 -17.68
C GLN A 807 -34.65 27.09 -18.56
N LEU A 808 -33.96 26.71 -19.65
CA LEU A 808 -34.12 25.44 -20.39
C LEU A 808 -32.83 25.08 -21.17
N SER A 809 -32.59 23.77 -21.37
CA SER A 809 -31.37 23.12 -21.87
C SER A 809 -31.36 22.78 -23.38
N GLY A 810 -30.18 22.63 -24.00
CA GLY A 810 -29.97 22.06 -25.34
C GLY A 810 -28.50 22.05 -25.81
N ASP A 811 -28.09 20.98 -26.50
CA ASP A 811 -26.72 20.73 -26.98
C ASP A 811 -26.43 21.34 -28.37
N ILE A 812 -25.23 21.89 -28.57
CA ILE A 812 -24.73 22.32 -29.89
C ILE A 812 -23.82 21.21 -30.43
N THR A 813 -24.26 20.54 -31.51
CA THR A 813 -23.44 19.61 -32.28
C THR A 813 -23.16 20.22 -33.65
N ASN A 814 -21.89 20.55 -33.92
CA ASN A 814 -21.30 21.05 -35.17
C ASN A 814 -21.30 22.58 -35.41
N ALA A 815 -20.17 23.22 -35.05
CA ALA A 815 -19.71 24.46 -35.66
C ALA A 815 -18.65 24.16 -36.73
N GLN A 816 -18.75 24.79 -37.91
CA GLN A 816 -17.69 24.79 -38.93
C GLN A 816 -17.06 26.18 -39.03
N ILE A 817 -15.73 26.23 -38.99
CA ILE A 817 -14.92 27.43 -39.21
C ILE A 817 -14.26 27.30 -40.57
N SER A 818 -14.39 28.33 -41.41
CA SER A 818 -13.69 28.43 -42.69
C SER A 818 -12.77 29.65 -42.64
N LEU A 819 -11.51 29.47 -43.08
CA LEU A 819 -10.49 30.51 -43.16
C LEU A 819 -10.06 30.67 -44.62
N ASP A 820 -10.23 31.87 -45.18
CA ASP A 820 -9.73 32.21 -46.53
C ASP A 820 -8.56 33.21 -46.43
N TYR A 821 -7.50 32.95 -47.19
CA TYR A 821 -6.23 33.69 -47.18
C TYR A 821 -6.11 34.64 -48.39
N TYR A 822 -5.66 35.87 -48.16
CA TYR A 822 -5.31 36.82 -49.23
C TYR A 822 -4.04 37.61 -48.88
N ASN A 823 -3.17 37.83 -49.86
CA ASN A 823 -2.06 38.79 -49.74
C ASN A 823 -2.54 40.21 -50.11
N TYR A 824 -1.78 41.24 -49.72
CA TYR A 824 -2.01 42.69 -49.80
C TYR A 824 -2.51 43.24 -51.15
N ASN A 825 -2.50 42.44 -52.22
CA ASN A 825 -2.99 42.80 -53.56
C ASN A 825 -4.26 42.01 -54.00
N ASN A 826 -4.99 41.37 -53.08
CA ASN A 826 -6.28 40.70 -53.35
C ASN A 826 -6.28 39.67 -54.51
N SER A 827 -5.16 38.98 -54.74
CA SER A 827 -5.09 37.84 -55.68
C SER A 827 -5.22 36.52 -54.93
N TYR A 828 -6.11 35.63 -55.39
CA TYR A 828 -6.32 34.28 -54.84
C TYR A 828 -5.09 33.41 -55.17
N ILE A 829 -4.40 32.86 -54.17
CA ILE A 829 -3.27 31.93 -54.37
C ILE A 829 -3.76 30.52 -54.05
N VAL A 830 -3.84 29.66 -55.07
CA VAL A 830 -3.93 28.20 -54.89
C VAL A 830 -2.51 27.66 -54.81
N GLY A 831 -2.12 27.07 -53.68
CA GLY A 831 -0.81 26.44 -53.55
C GLY A 831 -0.49 25.91 -52.15
N GLU A 832 -0.73 24.61 -51.99
CA GLU A 832 -0.19 23.66 -51.00
C GLU A 832 -0.46 23.86 -49.50
N LYS A 833 -1.08 22.81 -48.92
CA LYS A 833 -1.47 22.63 -47.52
C LYS A 833 -0.30 22.86 -46.55
N ALA A 834 -0.36 23.91 -45.74
CA ALA A 834 0.24 23.89 -44.41
C ALA A 834 -0.72 23.14 -43.46
N PRO A 835 -0.26 22.15 -42.67
CA PRO A 835 -1.12 21.45 -41.73
C PRO A 835 -1.36 22.32 -40.49
N PHE A 836 -2.62 22.65 -40.21
CA PHE A 836 -3.03 23.14 -38.91
C PHE A 836 -3.82 22.03 -38.22
N GLU A 837 -3.43 21.63 -37.01
CA GLU A 837 -4.22 20.72 -36.17
C GLU A 837 -5.16 21.55 -35.30
N VAL A 838 -6.45 21.23 -35.36
CA VAL A 838 -7.48 21.74 -34.45
C VAL A 838 -7.69 20.69 -33.37
N TYR A 839 -7.37 21.01 -32.12
CA TYR A 839 -7.67 20.14 -30.99
C TYR A 839 -9.05 20.47 -30.44
N SER A 840 -10.00 19.53 -30.52
CA SER A 840 -11.17 19.51 -29.65
C SER A 840 -10.90 18.51 -28.53
N TRP A 841 -10.89 18.97 -27.28
CA TRP A 841 -10.90 18.08 -26.12
C TRP A 841 -12.34 17.96 -25.61
N ASP A 842 -12.92 16.78 -25.75
CA ASP A 842 -14.14 16.39 -25.01
C ASP A 842 -13.72 16.00 -23.59
N ILE A 843 -14.04 16.85 -22.60
CA ILE A 843 -14.09 16.44 -21.19
C ILE A 843 -15.55 16.44 -20.77
N ALA A 844 -16.14 15.25 -20.73
CA ALA A 844 -17.39 15.03 -20.03
C ALA A 844 -17.14 15.20 -18.51
N GLY A 845 -17.53 16.34 -17.95
CA GLY A 845 -17.49 16.57 -16.50
C GLY A 845 -17.61 18.03 -16.09
N ASN A 846 -18.85 18.51 -15.90
CA ASN A 846 -19.28 19.69 -15.13
C ASN A 846 -18.23 20.75 -14.73
N MET A 847 -18.18 21.88 -15.45
CA MET A 847 -18.55 23.23 -14.96
C MET A 847 -18.02 24.34 -15.91
N GLY A 848 -18.93 24.91 -16.70
CA GLY A 848 -18.98 26.32 -17.14
C GLY A 848 -17.72 27.03 -17.64
N LYS A 849 -17.44 26.90 -18.95
CA LYS A 849 -17.11 27.97 -19.93
C LYS A 849 -16.63 27.32 -21.22
N ASP A 850 -17.44 27.41 -22.28
CA ASP A 850 -17.05 26.93 -23.60
C ASP A 850 -16.23 28.05 -24.28
N SER A 851 -14.90 27.93 -24.32
CA SER A 851 -14.02 28.78 -25.13
C SER A 851 -13.40 27.97 -26.27
N ILE A 852 -13.40 28.54 -27.47
CA ILE A 852 -12.67 28.00 -28.62
C ILE A 852 -11.41 28.85 -28.78
N ASP A 853 -10.25 28.26 -28.56
CA ASP A 853 -8.95 28.93 -28.72
C ASP A 853 -8.41 28.70 -30.14
N VAL A 854 -8.06 29.78 -30.84
CA VAL A 854 -7.42 29.73 -32.16
C VAL A 854 -6.03 30.33 -32.06
N ILE A 855 -5.00 29.53 -32.29
CA ILE A 855 -3.59 29.96 -32.22
C ILE A 855 -3.04 30.10 -33.64
N VAL A 856 -2.57 31.29 -34.01
CA VAL A 856 -1.98 31.57 -35.33
C VAL A 856 -0.50 31.92 -35.14
N TYR A 857 0.39 31.19 -35.82
CA TYR A 857 1.84 31.42 -35.78
C TYR A 857 2.35 31.94 -37.13
N ASP A 858 2.33 33.27 -37.35
CA ASP A 858 3.11 33.88 -38.43
C ASP A 858 3.44 35.36 -38.15
N THR A 859 4.58 35.83 -38.65
CA THR A 859 5.19 37.15 -38.42
C THR A 859 5.04 38.12 -39.61
N THR A 860 4.16 37.85 -40.57
CA THR A 860 3.85 38.80 -41.67
C THR A 860 2.39 39.25 -41.62
N LYS A 861 2.11 40.50 -42.04
CA LYS A 861 0.79 41.15 -41.91
C LYS A 861 -0.31 40.35 -42.60
N ILE A 862 -1.32 39.91 -41.85
CA ILE A 862 -2.46 39.10 -42.34
C ILE A 862 -3.75 39.90 -42.24
N ASN A 863 -4.59 39.85 -43.28
CA ASN A 863 -6.02 40.17 -43.16
C ASN A 863 -6.78 38.89 -42.83
N LEU A 864 -7.39 38.83 -41.66
CA LEU A 864 -8.09 37.64 -41.16
C LEU A 864 -9.60 37.83 -41.34
N ASN A 865 -10.20 37.07 -42.25
CA ASN A 865 -11.65 36.94 -42.34
C ASN A 865 -12.09 35.69 -41.57
N VAL A 866 -12.74 35.89 -40.43
CA VAL A 866 -13.33 34.81 -39.64
C VAL A 866 -14.82 34.76 -39.95
N SER A 867 -15.28 33.67 -40.57
CA SER A 867 -16.71 33.39 -40.72
C SER A 867 -17.12 32.26 -39.78
N ILE A 868 -18.00 32.56 -38.83
CA ILE A 868 -18.58 31.58 -37.92
C ILE A 868 -19.98 31.26 -38.43
N THR A 869 -20.19 30.01 -38.87
CA THR A 869 -21.53 29.53 -39.22
C THR A 869 -22.04 28.66 -38.08
N LEU A 870 -23.02 29.16 -37.33
CA LEU A 870 -23.67 28.37 -36.30
C LEU A 870 -24.93 27.71 -36.90
N LYS A 871 -24.99 26.37 -36.89
CA LYS A 871 -26.19 25.62 -37.31
C LYS A 871 -26.90 25.06 -36.09
N ASN A 872 -28.23 25.16 -36.08
CA ASN A 872 -29.12 24.73 -34.98
C ASN A 872 -28.82 25.34 -33.61
N VAL A 873 -28.64 26.65 -33.56
CA VAL A 873 -28.58 27.37 -32.26
C VAL A 873 -30.01 27.63 -31.81
N GLY A 874 -30.48 26.86 -30.82
CA GLY A 874 -31.51 27.36 -29.93
C GLY A 874 -30.95 28.64 -29.29
N LEU A 875 -31.70 29.74 -29.35
CA LEU A 875 -31.35 31.00 -28.66
C LEU A 875 -30.86 30.66 -27.24
N TYR A 876 -29.88 31.38 -26.71
CA TYR A 876 -29.27 31.24 -25.37
C TYR A 876 -27.91 30.53 -25.29
N LYS A 877 -26.83 31.24 -25.68
CA LYS A 877 -25.54 31.30 -24.96
C LYS A 877 -24.70 32.45 -25.53
N GLN A 878 -23.96 33.16 -24.67
CA GLN A 878 -23.08 34.25 -25.06
C GLN A 878 -21.75 33.66 -25.58
N CYS A 879 -21.46 33.80 -26.88
CA CYS A 879 -20.15 33.45 -27.43
C CYS A 879 -19.20 34.65 -27.28
N SER A 880 -18.04 34.45 -26.67
CA SER A 880 -16.98 35.45 -26.62
C SER A 880 -15.78 34.94 -27.40
N LEU A 881 -15.30 35.70 -28.39
CA LEU A 881 -14.07 35.42 -29.11
C LEU A 881 -12.96 36.26 -28.50
N TYR A 882 -11.92 35.60 -27.98
CA TYR A 882 -10.71 36.26 -27.50
C TYR A 882 -9.59 36.02 -28.51
N ILE A 883 -8.92 37.08 -28.95
CA ILE A 883 -7.73 37.01 -29.80
C ILE A 883 -6.57 37.56 -28.97
N TRP A 884 -5.54 36.76 -28.71
CA TRP A 884 -4.35 37.16 -27.96
C TRP A 884 -3.13 37.26 -28.89
N PRO A 885 -2.43 38.41 -28.94
CA PRO A 885 -1.12 38.48 -29.57
C PRO A 885 -0.03 38.06 -28.57
N PHE A 886 0.78 37.06 -28.90
CA PHE A 886 2.00 36.73 -28.15
C PHE A 886 3.23 37.42 -28.77
N PRO A 887 4.05 38.16 -27.99
CA PRO A 887 5.38 38.56 -28.44
C PRO A 887 6.38 37.40 -28.26
N ARG A 888 7.22 37.17 -29.26
CA ARG A 888 8.25 36.12 -29.26
C ARG A 888 9.55 36.64 -28.63
N GLY A 889 10.01 35.99 -27.57
CA GLY A 889 11.38 36.09 -27.07
C GLY A 889 11.46 35.65 -25.61
N GLY A 890 12.27 34.70 -25.18
CA GLY A 890 13.21 33.80 -25.84
C GLY A 890 13.76 32.82 -24.81
N GLY A 891 14.45 31.78 -25.26
CA GLY A 891 15.36 31.01 -24.41
C GLY A 891 14.75 29.80 -23.69
N LYS A 892 15.10 28.63 -24.21
CA LYS A 892 15.11 27.30 -23.60
C LYS A 892 15.11 27.28 -22.06
N GLU A 893 14.19 26.53 -21.47
CA GLU A 893 14.54 25.48 -20.51
C GLU A 893 13.56 24.32 -20.64
N LYS A 894 14.11 23.10 -20.79
CA LYS A 894 13.37 21.85 -20.69
C LYS A 894 13.11 21.59 -19.19
N LYS A 895 11.86 21.45 -18.81
CA LYS A 895 11.37 20.35 -17.96
C LYS A 895 9.86 20.23 -18.11
#